data_AF-A0A9P6FSH8-F1
#
_entry.id   AF-A0A9P6FSH8-F1
#
_cell.length_a   1.000
_cell.length_b   1.000
_cell.length_c   1.000
_cell.angle_alpha   90.00
_cell.angle_beta   90.00
_cell.angle_gamma   90.00
#
_symmetry.space_group_name_H-M   'P 1'
#
loop_
_entity.id
_entity.type
_entity.pdbx_description
1 polymer ?
#
loop_
_entity_poly.entity_id
_entity_poly.type
_entity_poly.pdbx_seq_one_letter_code
_entity_poly.pdbx_strand_id
1 'polypeptide(L)'
;MHAGYELTQPRHFFEDYGIYALTLLYASKYGFQGPGIAPLSSSGSRSSDWWLDKSFRARVDAAISTIETNYFHGRITDSLMRKHSDVSTIDFSGLQSFVKRNTYSALDGGLYRTIARDGRCRWVCRDHYFKTYDQTIVGALRTVVHGVGGTIDVTLGTVRVLFISSSEAEAFYDVLVKARSVLELSIKLDWKLSGNDIRELRRAVTVAKVSRVVLERGLSDADNGTGVAWSFDDIAGLMFNGSLRSFRLKGFTDFNTTPIKILRRLDPILRKLELDIQVDPSTQGLSKFTQAMEYLQSVLSRVRVYCSSMHMVYSFFKENLSRFQVLKRLTLETNDLMLECVISKGAIVSTTSSVGSFAKSSPRDQELFCKLPLQHVYIAYLDLSSIDGVYLTSILKRNRLWPATASLEPIRSPGSNRPDPRRWKVILRRGGKGENAADVISTRRFEDDLDEFTTEMTMGNSLEDKDDAHLMSFVKTFGNTIDRLATSRGLTDKFVASLESSLANTSRPKLVFFHIDTDPLSSSGMRALHQIISKSTHISLSVQCKGMHDLYRSSKAIDLISAYSSRIRHLALDGRDSKTWMERLELVVPERKSLPGLRSLCLSSPRADSLAHESIQWISDMLSCFSGKRSSGKMEIKAVTEFQLEGFQLAPVEWNRILSVLDFTTLEILSFQDTNFSKSQFDRVVVRMTEIQETITLDELYLGGTRFLPTFNPKEPPQTHHRSIETLQRDLETKRDILQECAPGARLKLTHDSSQFISIAVGNSME
;
A
#
# COMPACT_ATOMS: atom_id res chain seq x y z
N MET A 1 -4.57 11.14 -28.38
CA MET A 1 -4.01 10.38 -27.25
C MET A 1 -3.90 8.91 -27.64
N HIS A 2 -3.05 8.14 -26.97
CA HIS A 2 -2.97 6.69 -27.20
C HIS A 2 -4.32 6.03 -26.88
N ALA A 3 -4.74 5.03 -27.67
CA ALA A 3 -5.95 4.27 -27.37
C ALA A 3 -5.81 3.62 -25.97
N GLY A 4 -6.72 3.95 -25.05
CA GLY A 4 -6.70 3.43 -23.66
C GLY A 4 -6.50 4.49 -22.57
N TYR A 5 -6.16 5.73 -22.91
CA TYR A 5 -6.11 6.85 -21.96
C TYR A 5 -7.02 7.98 -22.38
N GLU A 6 -7.84 8.44 -21.43
CA GLU A 6 -8.75 9.57 -21.59
C GLU A 6 -8.53 10.57 -20.45
N LEU A 7 -8.66 11.86 -20.74
CA LEU A 7 -8.62 12.87 -19.68
C LEU A 7 -9.98 12.91 -18.97
N THR A 8 -10.02 12.63 -17.66
CA THR A 8 -11.25 12.70 -16.85
C THR A 8 -11.79 14.13 -16.76
N GLN A 9 -10.88 15.10 -16.70
CA GLN A 9 -11.20 16.52 -16.57
C GLN A 9 -10.28 17.31 -17.52
N PRO A 10 -10.52 17.25 -18.85
CA PRO A 10 -9.63 17.86 -19.84
C PRO A 10 -9.40 19.34 -19.56
N ARG A 11 -10.45 20.06 -19.14
CA ARG A 11 -10.37 21.47 -18.80
C ARG A 11 -9.39 21.76 -17.66
N HIS A 12 -9.55 21.11 -16.51
CA HIS A 12 -8.65 21.30 -15.36
C HIS A 12 -7.22 20.85 -15.68
N PHE A 13 -7.07 19.76 -16.44
CA PHE A 13 -5.77 19.34 -16.95
C PHE A 13 -5.09 20.44 -17.78
N PHE A 14 -5.81 21.10 -18.69
CA PHE A 14 -5.23 22.18 -19.50
C PHE A 14 -5.08 23.49 -18.73
N GLU A 15 -5.84 23.70 -17.65
CA GLU A 15 -5.63 24.80 -16.71
C GLU A 15 -4.30 24.61 -15.94
N ASP A 16 -4.03 23.41 -15.45
CA ASP A 16 -2.83 23.09 -14.65
C ASP A 16 -1.58 22.82 -15.52
N TYR A 17 -1.75 22.11 -16.63
CA TYR A 17 -0.67 21.59 -17.48
C TYR A 17 -0.71 22.08 -18.93
N GLY A 18 -1.70 22.90 -19.32
CA GLY A 18 -1.87 23.25 -20.74
C GLY A 18 -0.72 24.08 -21.30
N ILE A 19 -0.10 24.95 -20.50
CA ILE A 19 1.08 25.72 -20.91
C ILE A 19 2.27 24.78 -21.16
N TYR A 20 2.43 23.77 -20.32
CA TYR A 20 3.46 22.74 -20.51
C TYR A 20 3.20 21.92 -21.77
N ALA A 21 1.97 21.44 -21.95
CA ALA A 21 1.57 20.70 -23.15
C ALA A 21 1.80 21.51 -24.43
N LEU A 22 1.45 22.80 -24.43
CA LEU A 22 1.72 23.72 -25.54
C LEU A 22 3.21 23.93 -25.77
N THR A 23 4.00 24.09 -24.70
CA THR A 23 5.46 24.22 -24.80
C THR A 23 6.07 22.99 -25.47
N LEU A 24 5.62 21.79 -25.09
CA LEU A 24 6.03 20.54 -25.73
C LEU A 24 5.61 20.46 -27.20
N LEU A 25 4.39 20.88 -27.54
CA LEU A 25 3.89 20.90 -28.91
C LEU A 25 4.64 21.92 -29.78
N TYR A 26 4.93 23.11 -29.26
CA TYR A 26 5.74 24.12 -29.93
C TYR A 26 7.19 23.67 -30.12
N ALA A 27 7.80 23.09 -29.08
CA ALA A 27 9.12 22.47 -29.20
C ALA A 27 9.11 21.39 -30.29
N SER A 28 8.07 20.55 -30.34
CA SER A 28 7.90 19.52 -31.37
C SER A 28 7.73 20.11 -32.77
N LYS A 29 6.93 21.18 -32.91
CA LYS A 29 6.68 21.90 -34.18
C LYS A 29 7.95 22.50 -34.77
N TYR A 30 8.81 23.06 -33.92
CA TYR A 30 10.05 23.74 -34.34
C TYR A 30 11.30 22.87 -34.22
N GLY A 31 11.15 21.58 -33.87
CA GLY A 31 12.27 20.64 -33.76
C GLY A 31 13.21 20.91 -32.58
N PHE A 32 12.75 21.61 -31.54
CA PHE A 32 13.55 21.92 -30.37
C PHE A 32 13.79 20.67 -29.50
N GLN A 33 15.05 20.32 -29.26
CA GLN A 33 15.45 19.22 -28.39
C GLN A 33 16.07 19.78 -27.11
N GLY A 34 15.26 19.86 -26.04
CA GLY A 34 15.71 20.30 -24.72
C GLY A 34 15.83 19.15 -23.72
N PRO A 35 16.63 19.30 -22.65
CA PRO A 35 16.62 18.35 -21.53
C PRO A 35 15.20 18.25 -20.95
N GLY A 36 14.64 17.04 -20.93
CA GLY A 36 13.25 16.77 -20.50
C GLY A 36 12.25 16.60 -21.65
N ILE A 37 12.58 17.03 -22.87
CA ILE A 37 11.77 16.80 -24.07
C ILE A 37 12.43 15.65 -24.83
N ALA A 38 11.94 14.43 -24.63
CA ALA A 38 12.40 13.30 -25.42
C ALA A 38 12.06 13.55 -26.90
N PRO A 39 13.01 13.42 -27.84
CA PRO A 39 12.69 13.57 -29.25
C PRO A 39 11.59 12.56 -29.62
N LEU A 40 10.49 13.04 -30.20
CA LEU A 40 9.39 12.20 -30.70
C LEU A 40 9.86 11.19 -31.76
N SER A 41 11.09 11.32 -32.24
CA SER A 41 11.78 10.41 -33.15
C SER A 41 13.02 9.77 -32.52
N SER A 42 12.93 8.49 -32.21
CA SER A 42 14.14 7.65 -32.19
C SER A 42 13.88 6.25 -32.76
N SER A 43 12.95 6.18 -33.73
CA SER A 43 13.00 5.10 -34.72
C SER A 43 14.33 5.27 -35.47
N GLY A 44 15.22 4.29 -35.35
CA GLY A 44 16.62 4.34 -35.79
C GLY A 44 16.85 4.42 -37.30
N SER A 45 15.92 4.97 -38.08
CA SER A 45 16.17 5.38 -39.45
C SER A 45 16.73 6.80 -39.43
N ARG A 46 17.97 6.97 -39.92
CA ARG A 46 18.66 8.26 -40.10
C ARG A 46 18.02 9.13 -41.19
N SER A 47 16.73 8.94 -41.48
CA SER A 47 15.94 9.88 -42.26
C SER A 47 15.62 11.06 -41.36
N SER A 48 16.43 12.11 -41.45
CA SER A 48 16.21 13.42 -40.82
C SER A 48 14.85 14.04 -41.13
N ASP A 49 14.03 13.47 -42.02
CA ASP A 49 12.93 14.20 -42.62
C ASP A 49 11.55 13.92 -42.00
N TRP A 50 11.47 13.29 -40.83
CA TRP A 50 10.16 13.05 -40.18
C TRP A 50 9.48 14.35 -39.71
N TRP A 51 10.24 15.41 -39.40
CA TRP A 51 9.67 16.74 -39.18
C TRP A 51 9.20 17.42 -40.48
N LEU A 52 9.59 16.90 -41.64
CA LEU A 52 9.08 17.29 -42.96
C LEU A 52 7.81 16.52 -43.35
N ASP A 53 7.36 15.56 -42.53
CA ASP A 53 6.04 14.98 -42.70
C ASP A 53 4.98 16.05 -42.46
N LYS A 54 4.49 16.62 -43.57
CA LYS A 54 3.42 17.63 -43.59
C LYS A 54 2.21 17.18 -42.75
N SER A 55 1.95 15.88 -42.65
CA SER A 55 0.86 15.33 -41.84
C SER A 55 1.12 15.42 -40.34
N PHE A 56 2.37 15.26 -39.88
CA PHE A 56 2.72 15.42 -38.48
C PHE A 56 2.62 16.89 -38.08
N ARG A 57 3.23 17.78 -38.87
CA ARG A 57 3.16 19.23 -38.64
C ARG A 57 1.72 19.73 -38.60
N ALA A 58 0.88 19.33 -39.56
CA ALA A 58 -0.53 19.70 -39.57
C ALA A 58 -1.29 19.21 -38.33
N ARG A 59 -0.99 18.01 -37.81
CA ARG A 59 -1.59 17.50 -36.56
C ARG A 59 -1.13 18.26 -35.32
N VAL A 60 0.15 18.61 -35.25
CA VAL A 60 0.68 19.45 -34.16
C VAL A 60 0.06 20.85 -34.21
N ASP A 61 -0.03 21.45 -35.40
CA ASP A 61 -0.68 22.75 -35.61
C ASP A 61 -2.16 22.72 -35.19
N ALA A 62 -2.90 21.67 -35.58
CA ALA A 62 -4.28 21.48 -35.16
C ALA A 62 -4.41 21.31 -33.63
N ALA A 63 -3.50 20.56 -33.00
CA ALA A 63 -3.51 20.37 -31.54
C ALA A 63 -3.21 21.68 -30.79
N ILE A 64 -2.21 22.45 -31.24
CA ILE A 64 -1.90 23.78 -30.70
C ILE A 64 -3.13 24.68 -30.82
N SER A 65 -3.68 24.81 -32.03
CA SER A 65 -4.86 25.65 -32.27
C SER A 65 -6.06 25.23 -31.41
N THR A 66 -6.29 23.93 -31.24
CA THR A 66 -7.35 23.40 -30.38
C THR A 66 -7.14 23.82 -28.93
N ILE A 67 -5.91 23.70 -28.41
CA ILE A 67 -5.64 24.02 -27.00
C ILE A 67 -5.74 25.54 -26.76
N GLU A 68 -5.17 26.34 -27.65
CA GLU A 68 -5.19 27.80 -27.59
C GLU A 68 -6.60 28.38 -27.66
N THR A 69 -7.42 27.84 -28.57
CA THR A 69 -8.78 28.31 -28.79
C THR A 69 -9.70 27.88 -27.65
N ASN A 70 -9.66 26.60 -27.27
CA ASN A 70 -10.67 26.03 -26.36
C ASN A 70 -10.36 26.27 -24.88
N TYR A 71 -9.09 26.45 -24.49
CA TYR A 71 -8.72 26.56 -23.08
C TYR A 71 -8.12 27.92 -22.74
N PHE A 72 -7.31 28.50 -23.63
CA PHE A 72 -6.65 29.79 -23.37
C PHE A 72 -7.36 30.99 -24.00
N HIS A 73 -8.41 30.79 -24.81
CA HIS A 73 -9.17 31.85 -25.49
C HIS A 73 -8.27 32.87 -26.22
N GLY A 74 -7.18 32.41 -26.81
CA GLY A 74 -6.18 33.26 -27.47
C GLY A 74 -5.36 34.17 -26.53
N ARG A 75 -5.49 34.04 -25.21
CA ARG A 75 -4.77 34.83 -24.19
C ARG A 75 -3.45 34.20 -23.76
N ILE A 76 -2.71 33.59 -24.68
CA ILE A 76 -1.33 33.19 -24.40
C ILE A 76 -0.45 34.41 -24.61
N THR A 77 -0.24 35.19 -23.54
CA THR A 77 0.69 36.31 -23.59
C THR A 77 2.13 35.79 -23.52
N ASP A 78 3.07 36.51 -24.14
CA ASP A 78 4.52 36.25 -24.00
C ASP A 78 4.96 36.19 -22.52
N SER A 79 4.23 36.85 -21.61
CA SER A 79 4.49 36.77 -20.18
C SER A 79 4.14 35.41 -19.56
N LEU A 80 3.13 34.70 -20.07
CA LEU A 80 2.72 33.39 -19.59
C LEU A 80 3.76 32.32 -19.97
N MET A 81 4.30 32.40 -21.20
CA MET A 81 5.40 31.54 -21.66
C MET A 81 6.69 31.81 -20.88
N ARG A 82 6.98 33.06 -20.51
CA ARG A 82 8.14 33.40 -19.65
C ARG A 82 7.97 32.96 -18.20
N LYS A 83 6.76 32.97 -17.65
CA LYS A 83 6.49 32.54 -16.27
C LYS A 83 6.70 31.03 -16.08
N HIS A 84 6.57 30.25 -17.15
CA HIS A 84 6.73 28.79 -17.14
C HIS A 84 7.96 28.29 -17.93
N SER A 85 8.92 29.17 -18.26
CA SER A 85 10.14 28.76 -18.98
C SER A 85 11.01 27.80 -18.16
N ASP A 86 10.82 27.75 -16.84
CA ASP A 86 11.44 26.74 -15.99
C ASP A 86 10.56 25.49 -15.92
N VAL A 87 10.52 24.77 -17.04
CA VAL A 87 9.80 23.50 -17.24
C VAL A 87 10.12 22.46 -16.15
N SER A 88 11.25 22.63 -15.46
CA SER A 88 11.68 21.75 -14.36
C SER A 88 10.84 21.88 -13.09
N THR A 89 9.99 22.91 -12.98
CA THR A 89 9.22 23.24 -11.75
C THR A 89 7.78 22.74 -11.74
N ILE A 90 7.32 22.12 -12.83
CA ILE A 90 5.94 21.62 -12.93
C ILE A 90 5.80 20.35 -12.09
N ASP A 91 4.88 20.37 -11.13
CA ASP A 91 4.54 19.21 -10.33
C ASP A 91 3.65 18.24 -11.11
N PHE A 92 4.21 17.09 -11.48
CA PHE A 92 3.50 16.03 -12.18
C PHE A 92 2.78 15.04 -11.25
N SER A 93 2.84 15.23 -9.92
CA SER A 93 2.18 14.36 -8.95
C SER A 93 0.67 14.27 -9.19
N GLY A 94 0.04 15.39 -9.55
CA GLY A 94 -1.39 15.50 -9.88
C GLY A 94 -1.79 14.91 -11.24
N LEU A 95 -0.83 14.65 -12.13
CA LEU A 95 -1.10 14.23 -13.52
C LEU A 95 -1.92 12.93 -13.58
N GLN A 96 -1.68 12.01 -12.64
CA GLN A 96 -2.39 10.73 -12.57
C GLN A 96 -3.90 10.90 -12.30
N SER A 97 -4.29 11.95 -11.56
CA SER A 97 -5.70 12.22 -11.25
C SER A 97 -6.52 12.63 -12.49
N PHE A 98 -5.85 13.24 -13.48
CA PHE A 98 -6.47 13.71 -14.71
C PHE A 98 -6.61 12.65 -15.79
N VAL A 99 -5.95 11.50 -15.64
CA VAL A 99 -5.92 10.46 -16.67
C VAL A 99 -6.77 9.26 -16.22
N LYS A 100 -7.95 9.08 -16.82
CA LYS A 100 -8.71 7.84 -16.72
C LYS A 100 -8.07 6.80 -17.63
N ARG A 101 -7.89 5.59 -17.12
CA ARG A 101 -7.75 4.43 -17.99
C ARG A 101 -9.12 4.12 -18.56
N ASN A 102 -9.21 4.01 -19.88
CA ASN A 102 -10.45 3.57 -20.51
C ASN A 102 -10.60 2.06 -20.23
N THR A 103 -11.54 1.72 -19.34
CA THR A 103 -11.78 0.35 -18.85
C THR A 103 -12.36 -0.58 -19.92
N TYR A 104 -12.84 -0.05 -21.06
CA TYR A 104 -13.35 -0.88 -22.16
C TYR A 104 -12.25 -1.73 -22.82
N SER A 105 -10.97 -1.44 -22.57
CA SER A 105 -9.87 -2.38 -22.84
C SER A 105 -9.22 -2.76 -21.53
N ALA A 106 -9.34 -4.01 -21.10
CA ALA A 106 -8.68 -4.61 -19.92
C ALA A 106 -7.13 -4.63 -19.99
N LEU A 107 -6.54 -3.79 -20.83
CA LEU A 107 -5.10 -3.65 -21.04
C LEU A 107 -4.68 -2.33 -20.42
N ASP A 108 -3.73 -2.36 -19.49
CA ASP A 108 -3.08 -1.21 -18.83
C ASP A 108 -2.60 -0.15 -19.84
N GLY A 109 -3.51 0.70 -20.32
CA GLY A 109 -3.24 1.78 -21.27
C GLY A 109 -2.53 1.39 -22.58
N GLY A 110 -2.34 0.10 -22.83
CA GLY A 110 -1.54 -0.44 -23.94
C GLY A 110 -0.09 0.08 -24.00
N LEU A 111 0.47 0.60 -22.91
CA LEU A 111 1.86 1.08 -22.88
C LEU A 111 2.80 0.04 -22.28
N TYR A 112 3.85 -0.26 -23.02
CA TYR A 112 4.86 -1.25 -22.66
C TYR A 112 6.17 -0.55 -22.36
N ARG A 113 6.80 -0.99 -21.28
CA ARG A 113 8.11 -0.52 -20.87
C ARG A 113 9.19 -1.14 -21.74
N THR A 114 10.11 -0.30 -22.20
CA THR A 114 11.25 -0.67 -23.04
C THR A 114 12.50 0.05 -22.55
N ILE A 115 13.67 -0.40 -22.98
CA ILE A 115 14.94 0.25 -22.69
C ILE A 115 15.53 0.79 -23.98
N ALA A 116 15.81 2.09 -23.98
CA ALA A 116 16.53 2.75 -25.06
C ALA A 116 18.01 2.32 -25.09
N ARG A 117 18.70 2.60 -26.20
CA ARG A 117 20.12 2.26 -26.35
C ARG A 117 21.04 2.89 -25.28
N ASP A 118 20.63 4.01 -24.70
CA ASP A 118 21.32 4.69 -23.59
C ASP A 118 20.93 4.16 -22.19
N GLY A 119 20.13 3.08 -22.16
CA GLY A 119 19.65 2.43 -20.95
C GLY A 119 18.53 3.19 -20.21
N ARG A 120 17.96 4.26 -20.78
CA ARG A 120 16.79 4.93 -20.20
C ARG A 120 15.52 4.12 -20.47
N CYS A 121 14.67 4.04 -19.46
CA CYS A 121 13.33 3.48 -19.56
C CYS A 121 12.47 4.35 -20.48
N ARG A 122 11.71 3.73 -21.37
CA ARG A 122 10.72 4.39 -22.25
C ARG A 122 9.44 3.58 -22.26
N TRP A 123 8.31 4.26 -22.33
CA TRP A 123 7.02 3.64 -22.58
C TRP A 123 6.67 3.78 -24.04
N VAL A 124 6.30 2.67 -24.69
CA VAL A 124 5.88 2.63 -26.09
C VAL A 124 4.53 1.96 -26.20
N CYS A 125 3.77 2.23 -27.24
CA CYS A 125 2.51 1.50 -27.44
C CYS A 125 2.72 0.02 -27.71
N ARG A 126 1.66 -0.76 -27.50
CA ARG A 126 1.54 -2.17 -27.84
C ARG A 126 2.10 -2.50 -29.23
N ASP A 127 1.68 -1.75 -30.24
CA ASP A 127 2.06 -2.04 -31.62
C ASP A 127 3.55 -1.78 -31.87
N HIS A 128 4.09 -0.68 -31.32
CA HIS A 128 5.53 -0.40 -31.38
C HIS A 128 6.35 -1.42 -30.60
N TYR A 129 5.83 -1.91 -29.46
CA TYR A 129 6.46 -2.96 -28.70
C TYR A 129 6.55 -4.25 -29.51
N PHE A 130 5.43 -4.73 -30.05
CA PHE A 130 5.39 -5.98 -30.82
C PHE A 130 6.07 -5.87 -32.19
N LYS A 131 6.24 -4.67 -32.72
CA LYS A 131 7.10 -4.43 -33.88
C LYS A 131 8.59 -4.48 -33.52
N THR A 132 8.94 -4.11 -32.30
CA THR A 132 10.34 -4.06 -31.81
C THR A 132 10.82 -5.42 -31.32
N TYR A 133 9.94 -6.18 -30.67
CA TYR A 133 10.26 -7.47 -30.06
C TYR A 133 9.57 -8.61 -30.80
N ASP A 134 10.35 -9.63 -31.13
CA ASP A 134 9.86 -10.83 -31.79
C ASP A 134 8.85 -11.57 -30.91
N GLN A 135 7.59 -11.63 -31.37
CA GLN A 135 6.51 -12.31 -30.66
C GLN A 135 6.77 -13.80 -30.47
N THR A 136 7.52 -14.44 -31.37
CA THR A 136 7.87 -15.87 -31.24
C THR A 136 8.80 -16.08 -30.05
N ILE A 137 9.77 -15.18 -29.85
CA ILE A 137 10.69 -15.21 -28.71
C ILE A 137 9.95 -14.89 -27.41
N VAL A 138 9.05 -13.91 -27.42
CA VAL A 138 8.22 -13.58 -26.25
C VAL A 138 7.30 -14.75 -25.89
N GLY A 139 6.75 -15.44 -26.90
CA GLY A 139 5.96 -16.67 -26.72
C GLY A 139 6.78 -17.80 -26.11
N ALA A 140 7.97 -18.07 -26.65
CA ALA A 140 8.88 -19.08 -26.12
C ALA A 140 9.29 -18.78 -24.66
N LEU A 141 9.58 -17.51 -24.35
CA LEU A 141 9.88 -17.07 -22.98
C LEU A 141 8.71 -17.34 -22.05
N ARG A 142 7.47 -17.01 -22.47
CA ARG A 142 6.27 -17.26 -21.67
C ARG A 142 6.09 -18.75 -21.39
N THR A 143 6.29 -19.61 -22.39
CA THR A 143 6.21 -21.07 -22.24
C THR A 143 7.20 -21.58 -21.20
N VAL A 144 8.48 -21.18 -21.28
CA VAL A 144 9.49 -21.62 -20.32
C VAL A 144 9.23 -21.07 -18.92
N VAL A 145 8.84 -19.79 -18.79
CA VAL A 145 8.51 -19.18 -17.50
C VAL A 145 7.33 -19.89 -16.84
N HIS A 146 6.26 -20.21 -17.58
CA HIS A 146 5.13 -20.96 -17.01
C HIS A 146 5.47 -22.42 -16.71
N GLY A 147 6.35 -23.04 -17.50
CA GLY A 147 6.81 -24.41 -17.25
C GLY A 147 7.47 -24.59 -15.88
N VAL A 148 8.08 -23.54 -15.34
CA VAL A 148 8.70 -23.51 -14.00
C VAL A 148 7.83 -22.82 -12.93
N GLY A 149 6.53 -22.64 -13.20
CA GLY A 149 5.61 -21.96 -12.27
C GLY A 149 5.90 -20.47 -12.06
N GLY A 150 6.67 -19.85 -12.95
CA GLY A 150 6.99 -18.43 -12.91
C GLY A 150 5.90 -17.54 -13.47
N THR A 151 6.11 -16.23 -13.33
CA THR A 151 5.22 -15.18 -13.84
C THR A 151 5.98 -14.21 -14.72
N ILE A 152 5.32 -13.73 -15.77
CA ILE A 152 5.85 -12.72 -16.69
C ILE A 152 4.84 -11.58 -16.84
N ASP A 153 5.32 -10.37 -16.56
CA ASP A 153 4.64 -9.13 -16.91
C ASP A 153 5.32 -8.54 -18.14
N VAL A 154 4.71 -8.77 -19.31
CA VAL A 154 5.23 -8.29 -20.60
C VAL A 154 5.18 -6.76 -20.67
N THR A 155 4.19 -6.14 -20.02
CA THR A 155 3.98 -4.69 -19.99
C THR A 155 5.13 -4.00 -19.27
N LEU A 156 5.56 -4.54 -18.12
CA LEU A 156 6.72 -4.02 -17.39
C LEU A 156 8.05 -4.62 -17.87
N GLY A 157 8.03 -5.71 -18.64
CA GLY A 157 9.22 -6.49 -18.95
C GLY A 157 9.83 -7.11 -17.70
N THR A 158 8.98 -7.58 -16.77
CA THR A 158 9.41 -8.18 -15.50
C THR A 158 9.17 -9.69 -15.55
N VAL A 159 10.19 -10.47 -15.21
CA VAL A 159 10.11 -11.93 -15.11
C VAL A 159 10.43 -12.35 -13.68
N ARG A 160 9.61 -13.24 -13.11
CA ARG A 160 9.84 -13.87 -11.80
C ARG A 160 9.77 -15.38 -11.95
N VAL A 161 10.85 -16.07 -11.58
CA VAL A 161 10.97 -17.53 -11.73
C VAL A 161 11.61 -18.14 -10.49
N LEU A 162 11.18 -19.37 -10.19
CA LEU A 162 11.78 -20.26 -9.19
C LEU A 162 12.30 -21.48 -9.96
N PHE A 163 13.57 -21.78 -9.80
CA PHE A 163 14.19 -22.94 -10.42
C PHE A 163 14.59 -23.92 -9.33
N ILE A 164 14.25 -25.19 -9.51
CA ILE A 164 14.53 -26.28 -8.57
C ILE A 164 15.74 -27.09 -9.06
N SER A 165 16.12 -26.95 -10.34
CA SER A 165 17.27 -27.61 -10.94
C SER A 165 18.09 -26.72 -11.88
N SER A 166 19.37 -27.07 -12.06
CA SER A 166 20.26 -26.40 -13.02
C SER A 166 19.78 -26.53 -14.47
N SER A 167 19.22 -27.69 -14.85
CA SER A 167 18.71 -27.94 -16.21
C SER A 167 17.52 -27.05 -16.59
N GLU A 168 16.61 -26.77 -15.65
CA GLU A 168 15.50 -25.85 -15.88
C GLU A 168 16.00 -24.42 -16.09
N ALA A 169 16.99 -24.01 -15.29
CA ALA A 169 17.60 -22.70 -15.40
C ALA A 169 18.37 -22.53 -16.72
N GLU A 170 19.09 -23.56 -17.19
CA GLU A 170 19.78 -23.57 -18.47
C GLU A 170 18.81 -23.36 -19.64
N ALA A 171 17.70 -24.11 -19.68
CA ALA A 171 16.66 -23.94 -20.70
C ALA A 171 16.08 -22.52 -20.70
N PHE A 172 15.93 -21.91 -19.52
CA PHE A 172 15.51 -20.51 -19.41
C PHE A 172 16.59 -19.53 -19.89
N TYR A 173 17.86 -19.75 -19.56
CA TYR A 173 18.97 -18.88 -19.97
C TYR A 173 19.10 -18.82 -21.49
N ASP A 174 18.93 -19.95 -22.18
CA ASP A 174 18.95 -20.04 -23.64
C ASP A 174 17.88 -19.18 -24.32
N VAL A 175 16.69 -19.12 -23.71
CA VAL A 175 15.60 -18.27 -24.19
C VAL A 175 15.81 -16.81 -23.80
N LEU A 176 16.32 -16.56 -22.58
CA LEU A 176 16.60 -15.21 -22.08
C LEU A 176 17.61 -14.48 -22.95
N VAL A 177 18.68 -15.14 -23.40
CA VAL A 177 19.69 -14.60 -24.32
C VAL A 177 19.06 -14.01 -25.60
N LYS A 178 17.94 -14.59 -26.05
CA LYS A 178 17.19 -14.15 -27.23
C LYS A 178 16.16 -13.06 -26.88
N ALA A 179 15.65 -13.07 -25.66
CA ALA A 179 14.57 -12.19 -25.19
C ALA A 179 15.08 -10.83 -24.68
N ARG A 180 15.27 -9.88 -25.60
CA ARG A 180 15.62 -8.47 -25.27
C ARG A 180 14.50 -7.68 -24.57
N SER A 181 13.32 -8.27 -24.41
CA SER A 181 12.15 -7.67 -23.76
C SER A 181 12.21 -7.72 -22.24
N VAL A 182 13.13 -8.52 -21.65
CA VAL A 182 13.25 -8.67 -20.19
C VAL A 182 14.10 -7.54 -19.62
N LEU A 183 13.47 -6.67 -18.83
CA LEU A 183 14.09 -5.50 -18.21
C LEU A 183 14.44 -5.75 -16.75
N GLU A 184 13.57 -6.46 -16.03
CA GLU A 184 13.75 -6.86 -14.64
C GLU A 184 13.60 -8.37 -14.51
N LEU A 185 14.55 -8.98 -13.81
CA LEU A 185 14.62 -10.41 -13.63
C LEU A 185 14.72 -10.73 -12.14
N SER A 186 13.75 -11.45 -11.61
CA SER A 186 13.76 -11.97 -10.24
C SER A 186 13.87 -13.48 -10.30
N ILE A 187 14.98 -14.03 -9.85
CA ILE A 187 15.22 -15.47 -9.88
C ILE A 187 15.47 -15.96 -8.46
N LYS A 188 14.77 -17.03 -8.09
CA LYS A 188 15.09 -17.84 -6.92
C LYS A 188 15.71 -19.16 -7.38
N LEU A 189 16.94 -19.44 -6.92
CA LEU A 189 17.68 -20.65 -7.26
C LEU A 189 17.67 -21.62 -6.07
N ASP A 190 16.92 -22.71 -6.15
CA ASP A 190 16.72 -23.67 -5.05
C ASP A 190 17.42 -25.02 -5.30
N TRP A 191 18.71 -24.96 -5.64
CA TRP A 191 19.61 -26.12 -5.74
C TRP A 191 21.05 -25.73 -5.37
N LYS A 192 21.92 -26.73 -5.30
CA LYS A 192 23.36 -26.55 -5.12
C LYS A 192 24.00 -25.85 -6.32
N LEU A 193 24.24 -24.55 -6.19
CA LEU A 193 24.83 -23.71 -7.23
C LEU A 193 26.30 -24.04 -7.50
N SER A 194 26.63 -24.25 -8.77
CA SER A 194 28.00 -24.29 -9.27
C SER A 194 28.44 -22.91 -9.74
N GLY A 195 29.75 -22.67 -9.80
CA GLY A 195 30.30 -21.47 -10.47
C GLY A 195 29.96 -21.43 -11.98
N ASN A 196 29.57 -22.55 -12.60
CA ASN A 196 29.09 -22.55 -13.97
C ASN A 196 27.71 -21.92 -14.09
N ASP A 197 26.79 -22.23 -13.17
CA ASP A 197 25.41 -21.71 -13.18
C ASP A 197 25.40 -20.18 -13.12
N ILE A 198 26.22 -19.58 -12.26
CA ILE A 198 26.31 -18.11 -12.14
C ILE A 198 26.96 -17.48 -13.38
N ARG A 199 27.94 -18.15 -13.99
CA ARG A 199 28.57 -17.67 -15.24
C ARG A 199 27.59 -17.69 -16.41
N GLU A 200 26.77 -18.72 -16.53
CA GLU A 200 25.71 -18.80 -17.54
C GLU A 200 24.60 -17.77 -17.29
N LEU A 201 24.17 -17.59 -16.04
CA LEU A 201 23.25 -16.51 -15.67
C LEU A 201 23.82 -15.14 -16.05
N ARG A 202 25.09 -14.88 -15.72
CA ARG A 202 25.78 -13.63 -16.08
C ARG A 202 25.80 -13.42 -17.58
N ARG A 203 26.14 -14.46 -18.36
CA ARG A 203 26.11 -14.41 -19.83
C ARG A 203 24.72 -14.04 -20.32
N ALA A 204 23.67 -14.72 -19.83
CA ALA A 204 22.30 -14.50 -20.26
C ALA A 204 21.82 -13.07 -19.94
N VAL A 205 22.04 -12.59 -18.71
CA VAL A 205 21.70 -11.22 -18.27
C VAL A 205 22.43 -10.17 -19.10
N THR A 206 23.71 -10.39 -19.43
CA THR A 206 24.52 -9.47 -20.25
C THR A 206 23.99 -9.38 -21.68
N VAL A 207 23.74 -10.51 -22.32
CA VAL A 207 23.28 -10.53 -23.73
C VAL A 207 21.85 -10.00 -23.84
N ALA A 208 20.98 -10.35 -22.90
CA ALA A 208 19.61 -9.85 -22.82
C ALA A 208 19.53 -8.37 -22.42
N LYS A 209 20.63 -7.79 -21.91
CA LYS A 209 20.72 -6.42 -21.39
C LYS A 209 19.73 -6.12 -20.27
N VAL A 210 19.55 -7.10 -19.37
CA VAL A 210 18.69 -6.93 -18.20
C VAL A 210 19.23 -5.80 -17.32
N SER A 211 18.34 -4.91 -16.89
CA SER A 211 18.69 -3.69 -16.15
C SER A 211 18.61 -3.85 -14.64
N ARG A 212 17.78 -4.79 -14.17
CA ARG A 212 17.63 -5.12 -12.76
C ARG A 212 17.60 -6.62 -12.57
N VAL A 213 18.40 -7.10 -11.64
CA VAL A 213 18.38 -8.51 -11.22
C VAL A 213 18.13 -8.56 -9.72
N VAL A 214 17.17 -9.40 -9.33
CA VAL A 214 16.97 -9.87 -7.96
C VAL A 214 17.34 -11.35 -7.95
N LEU A 215 18.41 -11.70 -7.26
CA LEU A 215 18.92 -13.05 -7.17
C LEU A 215 18.74 -13.56 -5.74
N GLU A 216 17.92 -14.58 -5.57
CA GLU A 216 17.62 -15.21 -4.28
C GLU A 216 18.11 -16.66 -4.27
N ARG A 217 18.77 -17.07 -3.19
CA ARG A 217 19.14 -18.46 -2.94
C ARG A 217 18.03 -19.12 -2.10
N GLY A 218 17.57 -20.29 -2.54
CA GLY A 218 16.64 -21.11 -1.78
C GLY A 218 17.28 -21.77 -0.57
N LEU A 219 16.46 -22.16 0.41
CA LEU A 219 16.89 -22.69 1.71
C LEU A 219 17.09 -24.21 1.70
N SER A 220 16.82 -24.90 0.57
CA SER A 220 16.69 -26.36 0.54
C SER A 220 17.95 -27.16 0.90
N ASP A 221 19.10 -26.53 1.16
CA ASP A 221 20.39 -27.21 1.33
C ASP A 221 21.21 -26.73 2.55
N ALA A 222 20.56 -26.11 3.54
CA ALA A 222 21.25 -25.47 4.66
C ALA A 222 22.07 -26.41 5.59
N ASP A 223 22.06 -27.74 5.42
CA ASP A 223 22.50 -28.63 6.52
C ASP A 223 23.68 -29.59 6.24
N ASN A 224 24.22 -29.69 5.01
CA ASN A 224 25.25 -30.70 4.72
C ASN A 224 26.62 -30.12 4.30
N GLY A 225 27.15 -29.18 5.11
CA GLY A 225 28.57 -29.02 5.51
C GLY A 225 29.73 -29.03 4.51
N THR A 226 29.54 -29.22 3.19
CA THR A 226 30.63 -29.35 2.20
C THR A 226 30.30 -28.66 0.87
N GLY A 227 29.48 -27.60 0.93
CA GLY A 227 28.99 -26.85 -0.22
C GLY A 227 30.11 -26.23 -1.06
N VAL A 228 30.12 -26.57 -2.35
CA VAL A 228 31.01 -26.06 -3.39
C VAL A 228 31.03 -24.53 -3.39
N ALA A 229 32.23 -23.97 -3.32
CA ALA A 229 32.47 -22.53 -3.30
C ALA A 229 32.19 -21.91 -4.68
N TRP A 230 30.99 -21.36 -4.88
CA TRP A 230 30.80 -20.29 -5.85
C TRP A 230 31.70 -19.13 -5.45
N SER A 231 32.40 -18.54 -6.41
CA SER A 231 33.35 -17.48 -6.09
C SER A 231 32.62 -16.13 -6.00
N PHE A 232 33.08 -15.27 -5.09
CA PHE A 232 32.66 -13.86 -5.11
C PHE A 232 32.85 -13.26 -6.50
N ASP A 233 33.91 -13.66 -7.23
CA ASP A 233 34.21 -13.20 -8.58
C ASP A 233 33.07 -13.46 -9.58
N ASP A 234 32.29 -14.54 -9.40
CA ASP A 234 31.16 -14.87 -10.27
C ASP A 234 29.99 -13.89 -10.06
N ILE A 235 29.60 -13.65 -8.80
CA ILE A 235 28.54 -12.69 -8.44
C ILE A 235 28.98 -11.26 -8.73
N ALA A 236 30.23 -10.93 -8.42
CA ALA A 236 30.82 -9.66 -8.77
C ALA A 236 30.77 -9.45 -10.30
N GLY A 237 31.13 -10.47 -11.09
CA GLY A 237 30.99 -10.41 -12.54
C GLY A 237 29.56 -10.10 -13.01
N LEU A 238 28.54 -10.57 -12.29
CA LEU A 238 27.15 -10.21 -12.54
C LEU A 238 26.85 -8.74 -12.16
N MET A 239 27.37 -8.27 -11.03
CA MET A 239 27.23 -6.88 -10.57
C MET A 239 27.91 -5.86 -11.49
N PHE A 240 29.07 -6.22 -12.04
CA PHE A 240 29.85 -5.41 -12.97
C PHE A 240 29.41 -5.56 -14.42
N ASN A 241 28.26 -6.20 -14.66
CA ASN A 241 27.64 -6.23 -15.98
C ASN A 241 27.27 -4.80 -16.40
N GLY A 242 27.82 -4.34 -17.53
CA GLY A 242 27.60 -3.00 -18.05
C GLY A 242 26.14 -2.65 -18.38
N SER A 243 25.20 -3.60 -18.38
CA SER A 243 23.77 -3.30 -18.50
C SER A 243 23.05 -3.12 -17.16
N LEU A 244 23.62 -3.62 -16.07
CA LEU A 244 22.94 -3.75 -14.79
C LEU A 244 22.99 -2.43 -14.01
N ARG A 245 21.81 -1.92 -13.66
CA ARG A 245 21.63 -0.66 -12.91
C ARG A 245 21.19 -0.89 -11.48
N SER A 246 20.48 -1.98 -11.23
CA SER A 246 20.02 -2.39 -9.91
C SER A 246 20.29 -3.86 -9.68
N PHE A 247 20.92 -4.19 -8.57
CA PHE A 247 21.17 -5.57 -8.16
C PHE A 247 20.67 -5.79 -6.75
N ARG A 248 19.89 -6.85 -6.54
CA ARG A 248 19.52 -7.34 -5.22
C ARG A 248 19.99 -8.78 -5.07
N LEU A 249 20.70 -9.07 -3.99
CA LEU A 249 21.18 -10.41 -3.65
C LEU A 249 20.56 -10.84 -2.33
N LYS A 250 19.93 -12.02 -2.25
CA LYS A 250 19.25 -12.52 -1.04
C LYS A 250 19.61 -13.96 -0.72
N GLY A 251 19.91 -14.24 0.56
CA GLY A 251 20.20 -15.61 1.03
C GLY A 251 21.61 -16.12 0.69
N PHE A 252 22.52 -15.24 0.29
CA PHE A 252 23.91 -15.58 -0.03
C PHE A 252 24.83 -15.32 1.18
N THR A 253 24.76 -16.20 2.19
CA THR A 253 25.55 -16.09 3.43
C THR A 253 27.06 -16.15 3.19
N ASP A 254 27.50 -16.90 2.18
CA ASP A 254 28.93 -17.14 1.94
C ASP A 254 29.62 -16.02 1.14
N PHE A 255 28.90 -14.93 0.84
CA PHE A 255 29.38 -13.81 0.01
C PHE A 255 30.71 -13.22 0.52
N ASN A 256 30.94 -13.27 1.83
CA ASN A 256 32.13 -12.73 2.48
C ASN A 256 33.30 -13.74 2.58
N THR A 257 33.18 -14.96 2.07
CA THR A 257 34.19 -16.01 2.32
C THR A 257 35.29 -16.09 1.26
N THR A 258 35.03 -15.67 0.01
CA THR A 258 36.00 -15.83 -1.10
C THR A 258 36.80 -14.54 -1.34
N PRO A 259 38.14 -14.60 -1.51
CA PRO A 259 38.95 -13.43 -1.88
C PRO A 259 38.62 -12.92 -3.28
N ILE A 260 38.66 -11.60 -3.48
CA ILE A 260 38.35 -10.95 -4.76
C ILE A 260 39.58 -11.02 -5.67
N LYS A 261 39.47 -11.71 -6.81
CA LYS A 261 40.50 -11.64 -7.86
C LYS A 261 40.14 -10.50 -8.82
N ILE A 262 40.71 -9.33 -8.54
CA ILE A 262 40.79 -8.10 -9.35
C ILE A 262 40.00 -8.13 -10.68
N LEU A 263 38.81 -7.51 -10.70
CA LEU A 263 37.99 -7.27 -11.89
C LEU A 263 38.29 -5.90 -12.54
N ARG A 264 39.55 -5.65 -12.91
CA ARG A 264 40.05 -4.33 -13.40
C ARG A 264 39.50 -3.83 -14.74
N ARG A 265 38.58 -4.54 -15.41
CA ARG A 265 38.26 -4.29 -16.84
C ARG A 265 36.84 -3.81 -17.15
N LEU A 266 35.98 -3.65 -16.14
CA LEU A 266 34.58 -3.29 -16.40
C LEU A 266 34.25 -1.97 -15.70
N ASP A 267 33.67 -1.03 -16.45
CA ASP A 267 33.08 0.19 -15.91
C ASP A 267 31.65 -0.15 -15.43
N PRO A 268 31.41 -0.32 -14.11
CA PRO A 268 30.07 -0.62 -13.63
C PRO A 268 29.10 0.52 -13.94
N ILE A 269 27.86 0.20 -14.30
CA ILE A 269 26.74 1.17 -14.37
C ILE A 269 25.76 0.95 -13.18
N LEU A 270 26.17 0.13 -12.21
CA LEU A 270 25.34 -0.24 -11.08
C LEU A 270 25.10 0.96 -10.17
N ARG A 271 23.85 1.45 -10.13
CA ARG A 271 23.44 2.61 -9.32
C ARG A 271 22.83 2.23 -7.98
N LYS A 272 22.22 1.05 -7.90
CA LYS A 272 21.49 0.56 -6.74
C LYS A 272 21.95 -0.85 -6.40
N LEU A 273 22.38 -1.05 -5.16
CA LEU A 273 22.79 -2.34 -4.63
C LEU A 273 22.01 -2.64 -3.36
N GLU A 274 21.32 -3.78 -3.33
CA GLU A 274 20.63 -4.29 -2.15
C GLU A 274 21.22 -5.65 -1.79
N LEU A 275 21.88 -5.73 -0.65
CA LEU A 275 22.51 -6.94 -0.14
C LEU A 275 21.72 -7.42 1.06
N ASP A 276 20.92 -8.44 0.83
CA ASP A 276 20.17 -9.19 1.82
C ASP A 276 20.99 -10.43 2.21
N ILE A 277 22.18 -10.15 2.73
CA ILE A 277 23.20 -11.13 3.13
C ILE A 277 23.57 -10.88 4.57
N GLN A 278 23.83 -11.94 5.33
CA GLN A 278 24.36 -11.78 6.67
C GLN A 278 25.83 -11.36 6.58
N VAL A 279 26.11 -10.05 6.70
CA VAL A 279 27.48 -9.57 6.73
C VAL A 279 28.14 -10.07 8.02
N ASP A 280 29.06 -11.03 7.89
CA ASP A 280 29.91 -11.48 8.99
C ASP A 280 30.66 -10.27 9.59
N PRO A 281 30.47 -9.95 10.87
CA PRO A 281 31.14 -8.83 11.53
C PRO A 281 32.63 -9.04 11.74
N SER A 282 33.19 -10.22 11.43
CA SER A 282 34.64 -10.44 11.48
C SER A 282 35.39 -9.43 10.60
N THR A 283 36.61 -9.07 11.03
CA THR A 283 37.48 -8.12 10.31
C THR A 283 37.75 -8.58 8.88
N GLN A 284 37.78 -9.89 8.64
CA GLN A 284 37.98 -10.46 7.31
C GLN A 284 36.75 -10.29 6.41
N GLY A 285 35.54 -10.51 6.95
CA GLY A 285 34.29 -10.31 6.22
C GLY A 285 34.09 -8.85 5.81
N LEU A 286 34.33 -7.93 6.75
CA LEU A 286 34.31 -6.50 6.48
C LEU A 286 35.37 -6.09 5.46
N SER A 287 36.61 -6.58 5.55
CA SER A 287 37.68 -6.25 4.57
C SER A 287 37.30 -6.62 3.12
N LYS A 288 36.67 -7.77 2.90
CA LYS A 288 36.21 -8.17 1.56
C LYS A 288 35.03 -7.33 1.10
N PHE A 289 34.09 -7.05 1.99
CA PHE A 289 33.01 -6.11 1.72
C PHE A 289 33.57 -4.73 1.34
N THR A 290 34.60 -4.26 2.04
CA THR A 290 35.33 -3.02 1.71
C THR A 290 35.85 -3.04 0.30
N GLN A 291 36.59 -4.09 -0.07
CA GLN A 291 37.15 -4.20 -1.41
C GLN A 291 36.04 -4.19 -2.47
N ALA A 292 34.95 -4.93 -2.27
CA ALA A 292 33.79 -4.93 -3.17
C ALA A 292 33.21 -3.52 -3.35
N MET A 293 33.06 -2.79 -2.24
CA MET A 293 32.49 -1.45 -2.24
C MET A 293 33.44 -0.40 -2.83
N GLU A 294 34.76 -0.52 -2.65
CA GLU A 294 35.77 0.35 -3.28
C GLU A 294 35.68 0.32 -4.81
N TYR A 295 35.39 -0.84 -5.40
CA TYR A 295 35.18 -0.94 -6.85
C TYR A 295 33.89 -0.25 -7.33
N LEU A 296 32.90 -0.11 -6.45
CA LEU A 296 31.58 0.41 -6.79
C LEU A 296 31.38 1.88 -6.35
N GLN A 297 32.38 2.46 -5.70
CA GLN A 297 32.27 3.76 -5.03
C GLN A 297 31.93 4.93 -5.95
N SER A 298 32.30 4.84 -7.23
CA SER A 298 32.08 5.90 -8.23
C SER A 298 30.67 5.90 -8.83
N VAL A 299 29.86 4.86 -8.59
CA VAL A 299 28.58 4.68 -9.29
C VAL A 299 27.40 4.36 -8.38
N LEU A 300 27.65 3.81 -7.20
CA LEU A 300 26.58 3.49 -6.25
C LEU A 300 25.96 4.75 -5.66
N SER A 301 24.69 4.96 -5.96
CA SER A 301 23.87 6.02 -5.38
C SER A 301 23.04 5.55 -4.20
N ARG A 302 22.72 4.25 -4.12
CA ARG A 302 21.93 3.66 -3.05
C ARG A 302 22.44 2.28 -2.67
N VAL A 303 22.62 2.07 -1.37
CA VAL A 303 23.04 0.79 -0.78
C VAL A 303 22.05 0.41 0.30
N ARG A 304 21.52 -0.82 0.26
CA ARG A 304 20.75 -1.42 1.36
C ARG A 304 21.48 -2.67 1.83
N VAL A 305 21.77 -2.79 3.11
CA VAL A 305 22.48 -3.94 3.69
C VAL A 305 21.65 -4.50 4.84
N TYR A 306 21.22 -5.75 4.71
CA TYR A 306 20.76 -6.51 5.86
C TYR A 306 21.99 -7.00 6.62
N CYS A 307 21.99 -6.96 7.94
CA CYS A 307 23.16 -7.29 8.75
C CYS A 307 22.74 -7.87 10.10
N SER A 308 23.61 -8.65 10.71
CA SER A 308 23.44 -9.15 12.08
C SER A 308 23.92 -8.14 13.13
N SER A 309 24.74 -7.16 12.73
CA SER A 309 25.41 -6.21 13.60
C SER A 309 25.47 -4.83 12.94
N MET A 310 24.48 -3.99 13.24
CA MET A 310 24.31 -2.69 12.58
C MET A 310 25.46 -1.74 12.90
N HIS A 311 25.95 -1.72 14.14
CA HIS A 311 27.05 -0.84 14.57
C HIS A 311 28.37 -1.09 13.83
N MET A 312 28.70 -2.35 13.52
CA MET A 312 29.91 -2.68 12.78
C MET A 312 29.83 -2.17 11.34
N VAL A 313 28.71 -2.47 10.66
CA VAL A 313 28.49 -2.03 9.28
C VAL A 313 28.39 -0.51 9.19
N TYR A 314 27.69 0.13 10.14
CA TYR A 314 27.60 1.58 10.21
C TYR A 314 28.98 2.23 10.42
N SER A 315 29.78 1.72 11.36
CA SER A 315 31.11 2.27 11.64
C SER A 315 32.01 2.15 10.42
N PHE A 316 31.97 1.00 9.74
CA PHE A 316 32.67 0.80 8.47
C PHE A 316 32.29 1.87 7.43
N PHE A 317 30.99 2.07 7.18
CA PHE A 317 30.56 3.09 6.23
C PHE A 317 31.03 4.47 6.69
N LYS A 318 30.79 4.83 7.95
CA LYS A 318 31.17 6.14 8.50
C LYS A 318 32.64 6.47 8.29
N GLU A 319 33.55 5.51 8.48
CA GLU A 319 34.99 5.68 8.26
C GLU A 319 35.38 5.80 6.78
N ASN A 320 34.56 5.24 5.87
CA ASN A 320 34.85 5.18 4.44
C ASN A 320 33.95 6.08 3.58
N LEU A 321 33.00 6.82 4.17
CA LEU A 321 32.01 7.62 3.44
C LEU A 321 32.65 8.65 2.50
N SER A 322 33.80 9.21 2.85
CA SER A 322 34.56 10.14 2.00
C SER A 322 35.01 9.53 0.66
N ARG A 323 35.09 8.19 0.58
CA ARG A 323 35.38 7.46 -0.66
C ARG A 323 34.14 7.28 -1.53
N PHE A 324 32.95 7.29 -0.94
CA PHE A 324 31.65 7.11 -1.60
C PHE A 324 31.01 8.44 -2.01
N GLN A 325 31.68 9.20 -2.88
CA GLN A 325 31.23 10.55 -3.28
C GLN A 325 29.86 10.57 -3.97
N VAL A 326 29.46 9.47 -4.61
CA VAL A 326 28.19 9.35 -5.34
C VAL A 326 27.05 8.75 -4.49
N LEU A 327 27.38 8.17 -3.33
CA LEU A 327 26.40 7.53 -2.46
C LEU A 327 25.47 8.59 -1.85
N LYS A 328 24.17 8.47 -2.15
CA LYS A 328 23.12 9.37 -1.66
C LYS A 328 22.34 8.79 -0.49
N ARG A 329 22.24 7.46 -0.42
CA ARG A 329 21.38 6.78 0.56
C ARG A 329 21.98 5.44 0.98
N LEU A 330 22.16 5.25 2.28
CA LEU A 330 22.57 4.00 2.90
C LEU A 330 21.46 3.53 3.83
N THR A 331 20.93 2.34 3.61
CA THR A 331 19.94 1.71 4.49
C THR A 331 20.58 0.48 5.12
N LEU A 332 20.69 0.45 6.44
CA LEU A 332 21.13 -0.70 7.21
C LEU A 332 19.90 -1.31 7.87
N GLU A 333 19.77 -2.62 7.81
CA GLU A 333 18.61 -3.33 8.33
C GLU A 333 19.06 -4.56 9.10
N THR A 334 18.41 -4.82 10.22
CA THR A 334 18.46 -6.06 10.97
C THR A 334 17.02 -6.58 11.06
N ASN A 335 16.78 -7.72 11.70
CA ASN A 335 15.43 -8.23 11.90
C ASN A 335 14.54 -7.25 12.69
N ASP A 336 15.14 -6.42 13.55
CA ASP A 336 14.43 -5.57 14.49
C ASP A 336 14.72 -4.08 14.32
N LEU A 337 15.65 -3.68 13.46
CA LEU A 337 16.07 -2.28 13.32
C LEU A 337 16.31 -1.93 11.86
N MET A 338 15.98 -0.72 11.48
CA MET A 338 16.36 -0.12 10.21
C MET A 338 16.94 1.27 10.47
N LEU A 339 18.07 1.56 9.85
CA LEU A 339 18.73 2.86 9.88
C LEU A 339 18.97 3.32 8.45
N GLU A 340 18.33 4.41 8.07
CA GLU A 340 18.51 5.07 6.79
C GLU A 340 19.31 6.35 6.97
N CYS A 341 20.46 6.43 6.32
CA CYS A 341 21.34 7.58 6.26
C CYS A 341 21.22 8.24 4.89
N VAL A 342 20.89 9.53 4.85
CA VAL A 342 21.04 10.36 3.65
C VAL A 342 22.44 10.95 3.65
N ILE A 343 23.14 10.77 2.54
CA ILE A 343 24.56 11.11 2.39
C ILE A 343 24.70 12.15 1.28
N SER A 344 25.58 13.12 1.50
CA SER A 344 25.97 14.13 0.51
C SER A 344 27.47 14.38 0.61
N LYS A 345 28.17 14.32 -0.54
CA LYS A 345 29.62 14.57 -0.64
C LYS A 345 30.45 13.75 0.36
N GLY A 346 30.07 12.49 0.57
CA GLY A 346 30.73 11.60 1.51
C GLY A 346 30.53 11.93 2.99
N ALA A 347 29.47 12.67 3.35
CA ALA A 347 29.09 12.93 4.74
C ALA A 347 27.61 12.61 4.98
N ILE A 348 27.27 12.12 6.16
CA ILE A 348 25.88 11.87 6.57
C ILE A 348 25.20 13.21 6.87
N VAL A 349 24.15 13.54 6.13
CA VAL A 349 23.36 14.77 6.28
C VAL A 349 22.18 14.54 7.20
N SER A 350 21.50 13.40 7.06
CA SER A 350 20.40 13.03 7.94
C SER A 350 20.41 11.54 8.23
N THR A 351 19.84 11.18 9.38
CA THR A 351 19.60 9.80 9.76
C THR A 351 18.16 9.63 10.19
N THR A 352 17.55 8.58 9.68
CA THR A 352 16.19 8.15 9.95
C THR A 352 16.26 6.74 10.50
N SER A 353 15.69 6.49 11.67
CA SER A 353 15.64 5.16 12.25
C SER A 353 14.22 4.61 12.21
N SER A 354 14.05 3.33 11.93
CA SER A 354 12.84 2.57 12.26
C SER A 354 13.19 1.42 13.20
N VAL A 355 12.56 1.40 14.37
CA VAL A 355 12.78 0.40 15.39
C VAL A 355 11.60 -0.56 15.40
N GLY A 356 11.87 -1.82 15.05
CA GLY A 356 11.03 -2.97 15.33
C GLY A 356 10.95 -3.19 16.84
N SER A 357 11.87 -3.96 17.41
CA SER A 357 11.99 -4.19 18.86
C SER A 357 13.37 -3.75 19.36
N PHE A 358 13.43 -2.71 20.20
CA PHE A 358 14.70 -2.21 20.71
C PHE A 358 15.34 -3.20 21.69
N ALA A 359 14.53 -3.89 22.50
CA ALA A 359 14.99 -4.85 23.51
C ALA A 359 15.74 -6.04 22.93
N LYS A 360 15.41 -6.44 21.71
CA LYS A 360 16.05 -7.57 21.01
C LYS A 360 17.35 -7.19 20.31
N SER A 361 17.61 -5.90 20.12
CA SER A 361 18.83 -5.44 19.47
C SER A 361 20.06 -5.59 20.38
N SER A 362 21.24 -5.74 19.77
CA SER A 362 22.47 -5.87 20.55
C SER A 362 22.75 -4.57 21.36
N PRO A 363 23.33 -4.63 22.56
CA PRO A 363 23.63 -3.43 23.35
C PRO A 363 24.46 -2.38 22.61
N ARG A 364 25.31 -2.82 21.66
CA ARG A 364 26.11 -1.92 20.82
C ARG A 364 25.27 -1.22 19.74
N ASP A 365 24.27 -1.89 19.18
CA ASP A 365 23.34 -1.25 18.25
C ASP A 365 22.45 -0.25 19.00
N GLN A 366 22.02 -0.59 20.22
CA GLN A 366 21.32 0.34 21.11
C GLN A 366 22.16 1.59 21.41
N GLU A 367 23.43 1.39 21.75
CA GLU A 367 24.38 2.48 22.00
C GLU A 367 24.62 3.33 20.74
N LEU A 368 24.68 2.70 19.57
CA LEU A 368 24.77 3.40 18.28
C LEU A 368 23.60 4.36 18.12
N PHE A 369 22.35 3.89 18.24
CA PHE A 369 21.17 4.76 18.12
C PHE A 369 21.16 5.89 19.14
N CYS A 370 21.66 5.63 20.36
CA CYS A 370 21.85 6.67 21.37
C CYS A 370 22.89 7.72 20.95
N LYS A 371 23.86 7.40 20.10
CA LYS A 371 24.93 8.33 19.67
C LYS A 371 24.64 9.05 18.35
N LEU A 372 23.73 8.54 17.52
CA LEU A 372 23.41 9.11 16.21
C LEU A 372 22.58 10.39 16.32
N PRO A 373 22.84 11.40 15.47
CA PRO A 373 21.98 12.58 15.34
C PRO A 373 20.75 12.23 14.48
N LEU A 374 19.76 11.58 15.10
CA LEU A 374 18.52 11.14 14.46
C LEU A 374 17.60 12.34 14.19
N GLN A 375 17.19 12.51 12.93
CA GLN A 375 16.21 13.53 12.54
C GLN A 375 14.78 13.00 12.61
N HIS A 376 14.61 11.71 12.31
CA HIS A 376 13.34 11.00 12.35
C HIS A 376 13.52 9.66 13.06
N VAL A 377 12.61 9.35 13.96
CA VAL A 377 12.52 8.05 14.62
C VAL A 377 11.12 7.50 14.40
N TYR A 378 11.07 6.34 13.76
CA TYR A 378 9.91 5.50 13.58
C TYR A 378 10.05 4.35 14.58
N ILE A 379 9.00 4.05 15.32
CA ILE A 379 8.99 2.92 16.25
C ILE A 379 7.76 2.12 15.89
N ALA A 380 7.95 0.87 15.48
CA ALA A 380 6.91 -0.06 15.10
C ALA A 380 6.42 -0.90 16.29
N TYR A 381 7.26 -1.13 17.29
CA TYR A 381 6.87 -1.87 18.50
C TYR A 381 7.45 -1.16 19.73
N LEU A 382 6.57 -0.76 20.64
CA LEU A 382 6.95 -0.14 21.90
C LEU A 382 6.35 -0.93 23.05
N ASP A 383 7.17 -1.73 23.73
CA ASP A 383 6.81 -2.29 25.02
C ASP A 383 7.20 -1.31 26.13
N LEU A 384 6.23 -0.50 26.56
CA LEU A 384 6.40 0.53 27.60
C LEU A 384 6.74 -0.06 28.98
N SER A 385 6.49 -1.36 29.20
CA SER A 385 6.80 -2.04 30.47
C SER A 385 8.27 -2.49 30.56
N SER A 386 9.02 -2.38 29.46
CA SER A 386 10.37 -2.93 29.32
C SER A 386 11.48 -1.87 29.37
N ILE A 387 12.74 -2.34 29.34
CA ILE A 387 13.97 -1.53 29.17
C ILE A 387 13.89 -0.55 27.97
N ASP A 388 13.03 -0.83 26.99
CA ASP A 388 12.82 0.01 25.80
C ASP A 388 12.35 1.42 26.14
N GLY A 389 11.55 1.60 27.20
CA GLY A 389 11.11 2.92 27.64
C GLY A 389 12.25 3.83 28.10
N VAL A 390 13.26 3.26 28.77
CA VAL A 390 14.44 4.00 29.28
C VAL A 390 15.36 4.42 28.15
N TYR A 391 15.64 3.51 27.21
CA TYR A 391 16.47 3.84 26.05
C TYR A 391 15.78 4.80 25.11
N LEU A 392 14.48 4.62 24.85
CA LEU A 392 13.73 5.54 24.01
C LEU A 392 13.76 6.94 24.61
N THR A 393 13.48 7.08 25.91
CA THR A 393 13.54 8.37 26.60
C THR A 393 14.92 9.03 26.44
N SER A 394 15.99 8.24 26.52
CA SER A 394 17.36 8.71 26.33
C SER A 394 17.63 9.16 24.89
N ILE A 395 17.18 8.40 23.89
CA ILE A 395 17.27 8.72 22.46
C ILE A 395 16.51 10.02 22.15
N LEU A 396 15.28 10.17 22.65
CA LEU A 396 14.44 11.34 22.40
C LEU A 396 15.00 12.61 23.05
N LYS A 397 15.42 12.51 24.31
CA LYS A 397 16.04 13.63 25.03
C LYS A 397 17.32 14.10 24.35
N ARG A 398 18.21 13.16 23.99
CA ARG A 398 19.49 13.49 23.38
C ARG A 398 19.35 14.10 21.98
N ASN A 399 18.45 13.56 21.16
CA ASN A 399 18.24 14.07 19.80
C ASN A 399 17.38 15.33 19.75
N ARG A 400 16.99 15.89 20.92
CA ARG A 400 16.07 17.03 21.01
C ARG A 400 14.79 16.80 20.20
N LEU A 401 14.37 15.54 20.10
CA LEU A 401 13.07 15.12 19.58
C LEU A 401 12.00 15.22 20.69
N TRP A 402 12.28 15.99 21.73
CA TRP A 402 11.41 16.24 22.86
C TRP A 402 11.38 17.76 23.13
N PRO A 403 10.21 18.42 23.18
CA PRO A 403 8.86 17.90 22.98
C PRO A 403 8.50 17.87 21.47
N ALA A 404 8.45 16.67 20.87
CA ALA A 404 8.06 16.50 19.47
C ALA A 404 6.54 16.36 19.32
N THR A 405 6.03 16.72 18.15
CA THR A 405 4.74 16.24 17.62
C THR A 405 4.87 14.74 17.34
N ALA A 406 4.04 13.94 17.99
CA ALA A 406 3.94 12.49 17.78
C ALA A 406 2.69 12.19 16.95
N SER A 407 2.82 11.40 15.89
CA SER A 407 1.67 10.82 15.18
C SER A 407 1.69 9.31 15.41
N LEU A 408 0.53 8.72 15.73
CA LEU A 408 0.39 7.28 15.94
C LEU A 408 -0.42 6.67 14.80
N GLU A 409 0.16 5.70 14.10
CA GLU A 409 -0.58 4.87 13.15
C GLU A 409 -0.65 3.42 13.69
N PRO A 410 -1.81 2.75 13.62
CA PRO A 410 -1.91 1.34 13.99
C PRO A 410 -1.16 0.43 13.00
N ILE A 411 -0.38 -0.53 13.50
CA ILE A 411 0.29 -1.55 12.67
C ILE A 411 -0.52 -2.84 12.68
N ARG A 412 -0.83 -3.37 11.50
CA ARG A 412 -1.53 -4.66 11.36
C ARG A 412 -0.54 -5.81 11.53
N SER A 413 -0.92 -6.83 12.28
CA SER A 413 -0.14 -8.07 12.39
C SER A 413 -0.21 -8.88 11.09
N PRO A 414 0.87 -9.56 10.67
CA PRO A 414 0.78 -10.59 9.64
C PRO A 414 -0.29 -11.62 10.03
N GLY A 415 -1.29 -11.83 9.17
CA GLY A 415 -2.40 -12.76 9.42
C GLY A 415 -3.61 -12.21 10.21
N SER A 416 -3.65 -10.91 10.56
CA SER A 416 -4.81 -10.30 11.24
C SER A 416 -5.29 -9.02 10.54
N ASN A 417 -6.56 -9.00 10.12
CA ASN A 417 -7.22 -7.80 9.60
C ASN A 417 -7.58 -6.78 10.69
N ARG A 418 -7.50 -7.17 11.98
CA ARG A 418 -7.57 -6.23 13.10
C ARG A 418 -6.19 -5.59 13.31
N PRO A 419 -6.11 -4.26 13.52
CA PRO A 419 -4.92 -3.62 14.10
C PRO A 419 -4.40 -4.49 15.24
N ASP A 420 -3.12 -4.86 15.24
CA ASP A 420 -2.60 -5.59 16.40
C ASP A 420 -2.58 -4.59 17.56
N PRO A 421 -3.36 -4.81 18.63
CA PRO A 421 -3.44 -3.87 19.74
C PRO A 421 -2.09 -3.65 20.46
N ARG A 422 -1.08 -4.49 20.18
CA ARG A 422 0.27 -4.40 20.71
C ARG A 422 1.24 -3.63 19.79
N ARG A 423 0.83 -3.24 18.58
CA ARG A 423 1.75 -2.69 17.56
C ARG A 423 1.31 -1.30 17.13
N TRP A 424 2.24 -0.35 17.28
CA TRP A 424 2.01 1.07 17.10
C TRP A 424 3.15 1.65 16.29
N LYS A 425 2.86 2.38 15.23
CA LYS A 425 3.83 3.22 14.53
C LYS A 425 3.83 4.58 15.20
N VAL A 426 4.87 4.89 15.95
CA VAL A 426 5.10 6.24 16.50
C VAL A 426 6.00 6.99 15.53
N ILE A 427 5.52 8.09 14.95
CA ILE A 427 6.34 9.02 14.15
C ILE A 427 6.67 10.22 15.01
N LEU A 428 7.96 10.44 15.28
CA LEU A 428 8.44 11.59 16.04
C LEU A 428 9.21 12.53 15.11
N ARG A 429 8.78 13.80 15.01
CA ARG A 429 9.45 14.83 14.20
C ARG A 429 9.97 15.97 15.08
N ARG A 430 11.16 16.48 14.77
CA ARG A 430 11.77 17.62 15.48
C ARG A 430 10.94 18.89 15.25
N GLY A 431 10.28 19.40 16.29
CA GLY A 431 9.66 20.73 16.27
C GLY A 431 10.72 21.81 16.47
N GLY A 432 10.86 22.74 15.51
CA GLY A 432 11.73 23.90 15.65
C GLY A 432 11.16 24.89 16.67
N LYS A 433 11.95 25.26 17.69
CA LYS A 433 11.73 26.47 18.50
C LYS A 433 12.96 27.38 18.35
N GLY A 434 12.75 28.60 17.85
CA GLY A 434 13.69 29.71 18.03
C GLY A 434 14.54 30.16 16.84
N GLU A 435 14.09 30.03 15.59
CA GLU A 435 14.75 30.68 14.44
C GLU A 435 13.80 31.69 13.79
N ASN A 436 14.32 32.90 13.56
CA ASN A 436 13.58 34.07 13.09
C ASN A 436 13.01 33.80 11.68
N ALA A 437 11.71 33.95 11.50
CA ALA A 437 10.99 33.57 10.28
C ALA A 437 11.43 34.35 9.02
N ALA A 438 12.18 35.44 9.17
CA ALA A 438 12.67 36.26 8.06
C ALA A 438 14.00 35.76 7.43
N ASP A 439 14.82 35.00 8.15
CA ASP A 439 16.18 34.61 7.66
C ASP A 439 16.24 33.22 7.01
N VAL A 440 15.18 32.42 7.11
CA VAL A 440 15.13 31.03 6.60
C VAL A 440 14.50 30.93 5.20
N ILE A 441 13.87 32.01 4.70
CA ILE A 441 13.12 31.98 3.43
C ILE A 441 14.05 32.06 2.19
N SER A 442 15.35 32.31 2.34
CA SER A 442 16.25 32.47 1.16
C SER A 442 17.08 31.24 0.77
N THR A 443 17.10 30.12 1.51
CA THR A 443 18.01 28.99 1.18
C THR A 443 17.53 27.56 1.46
N ARG A 444 16.24 27.30 1.64
CA ARG A 444 15.75 25.90 1.73
C ARG A 444 14.61 25.62 0.75
N ARG A 445 14.97 25.05 -0.40
CA ARG A 445 14.06 24.28 -1.25
C ARG A 445 13.99 22.86 -0.67
N PHE A 446 12.82 22.45 -0.19
CA PHE A 446 12.49 21.06 0.04
C PHE A 446 11.86 20.50 -1.26
N GLU A 447 12.23 19.28 -1.62
CA GLU A 447 11.84 18.61 -2.88
C GLU A 447 10.74 17.55 -2.68
N ASP A 448 10.11 17.47 -1.51
CA ASP A 448 8.99 16.55 -1.26
C ASP A 448 8.11 17.11 -0.12
N ASP A 449 7.08 17.89 -0.46
CA ASP A 449 6.02 18.33 0.45
C ASP A 449 4.70 17.63 0.07
N LEU A 450 4.42 16.48 0.70
CA LEU A 450 3.09 15.91 0.84
C LEU A 450 2.94 15.44 2.29
N ASP A 451 2.30 16.29 3.10
CA ASP A 451 1.30 15.96 4.13
C ASP A 451 1.27 17.04 5.22
N GLU A 452 0.15 17.78 5.29
CA GLU A 452 -0.25 18.48 6.51
C GLU A 452 -0.50 17.43 7.60
N PHE A 453 0.17 17.58 8.74
CA PHE A 453 0.23 16.58 9.78
C PHE A 453 -1.08 16.51 10.58
N THR A 454 -1.73 15.35 10.58
CA THR A 454 -2.81 15.00 11.51
C THR A 454 -2.30 14.16 12.69
N THR A 455 -2.73 14.48 13.90
CA THR A 455 -2.42 13.73 15.13
C THR A 455 -3.51 12.68 15.38
N GLU A 456 -3.22 11.42 15.07
CA GLU A 456 -4.11 10.27 15.33
C GLU A 456 -3.64 9.49 16.55
N MET A 457 -4.58 9.02 17.37
CA MET A 457 -4.36 8.19 18.56
C MET A 457 -5.36 7.03 18.51
N THR A 458 -4.87 5.80 18.38
CA THR A 458 -5.69 4.59 18.60
C THR A 458 -5.24 3.94 19.93
N MET A 459 -6.05 3.11 20.58
CA MET A 459 -5.68 2.36 21.81
C MET A 459 -6.06 0.88 21.72
N GLY A 460 -5.22 0.00 22.30
CA GLY A 460 -5.29 -1.46 22.20
C GLY A 460 -5.60 -2.22 23.51
N ASN A 461 -5.96 -3.51 23.38
CA ASN A 461 -6.57 -4.39 24.40
C ASN A 461 -5.68 -4.95 25.53
N SER A 462 -4.44 -4.49 25.74
CA SER A 462 -3.48 -5.16 26.65
C SER A 462 -2.86 -4.23 27.69
N LEU A 463 -3.65 -3.37 28.31
CA LEU A 463 -3.21 -2.52 29.41
C LEU A 463 -3.66 -3.18 30.74
N GLU A 464 -2.73 -3.41 31.66
CA GLU A 464 -3.10 -3.73 33.06
C GLU A 464 -3.59 -2.44 33.74
N ASP A 465 -4.31 -2.54 34.86
CA ASP A 465 -4.86 -1.37 35.58
C ASP A 465 -3.83 -0.26 35.91
N LYS A 466 -2.52 -0.59 35.90
CA LYS A 466 -1.42 0.35 36.12
C LYS A 466 -1.17 1.28 34.94
N ASP A 467 -1.51 0.87 33.72
CA ASP A 467 -1.21 1.66 32.51
C ASP A 467 -2.25 2.79 32.27
N ASP A 468 -3.43 2.68 32.89
CA ASP A 468 -4.45 3.73 32.88
C ASP A 468 -3.90 5.05 33.42
N ALA A 469 -3.03 5.05 34.43
CA ALA A 469 -2.47 6.27 34.98
C ALA A 469 -1.60 7.05 33.98
N HIS A 470 -0.80 6.35 33.18
CA HIS A 470 0.06 6.97 32.16
C HIS A 470 -0.75 7.50 30.99
N LEU A 471 -1.74 6.73 30.53
CA LEU A 471 -2.68 7.14 29.49
C LEU A 471 -3.46 8.40 29.91
N MET A 472 -3.94 8.41 31.15
CA MET A 472 -4.69 9.54 31.70
C MET A 472 -3.82 10.80 31.83
N SER A 473 -2.55 10.64 32.22
CA SER A 473 -1.57 11.74 32.23
C SER A 473 -1.32 12.28 30.81
N PHE A 474 -1.21 11.40 29.82
CA PHE A 474 -1.05 11.77 28.42
C PHE A 474 -2.27 12.57 27.93
N VAL A 475 -3.49 12.05 28.11
CA VAL A 475 -4.71 12.74 27.66
C VAL A 475 -4.92 14.06 28.38
N LYS A 476 -4.61 14.14 29.66
CA LYS A 476 -4.66 15.41 30.40
C LYS A 476 -3.72 16.46 29.79
N THR A 477 -2.54 16.03 29.35
CA THR A 477 -1.49 16.91 28.82
C THR A 477 -1.73 17.30 27.36
N PHE A 478 -2.22 16.37 26.54
CA PHE A 478 -2.26 16.49 25.07
C PHE A 478 -3.65 16.35 24.46
N GLY A 479 -4.71 16.18 25.25
CA GLY A 479 -6.07 15.94 24.75
C GLY A 479 -6.56 17.01 23.77
N ASN A 480 -6.12 18.25 23.93
CA ASN A 480 -6.44 19.36 23.02
C ASN A 480 -5.73 19.32 21.66
N THR A 481 -4.69 18.51 21.50
CA THR A 481 -3.96 18.34 20.23
C THR A 481 -4.38 17.09 19.46
N ILE A 482 -5.28 16.27 20.00
CA ILE A 482 -5.73 15.03 19.35
C ILE A 482 -6.75 15.37 18.25
N ASP A 483 -6.43 15.01 17.02
CA ASP A 483 -7.32 15.20 15.87
C ASP A 483 -8.20 13.97 15.62
N ARG A 484 -7.69 12.76 15.90
CA ARG A 484 -8.44 11.51 15.73
C ARG A 484 -8.21 10.61 16.94
N LEU A 485 -9.30 10.11 17.53
CA LEU A 485 -9.25 9.24 18.70
C LEU A 485 -10.06 7.95 18.44
N ALA A 486 -9.42 6.80 18.61
CA ALA A 486 -10.08 5.50 18.58
C ALA A 486 -9.63 4.58 19.71
N THR A 487 -10.55 3.83 20.32
CA THR A 487 -10.22 2.93 21.44
C THR A 487 -10.83 1.56 21.22
N SER A 488 -10.04 0.50 21.44
CA SER A 488 -10.52 -0.88 21.26
C SER A 488 -11.16 -1.49 22.52
N ARG A 489 -10.83 -0.96 23.72
CA ARG A 489 -11.39 -1.40 25.02
C ARG A 489 -12.66 -0.66 25.44
N GLY A 490 -13.15 0.19 24.56
CA GLY A 490 -14.14 1.19 24.87
C GLY A 490 -13.65 2.24 25.87
N LEU A 491 -14.45 3.29 26.04
CA LEU A 491 -14.07 4.46 26.81
C LEU A 491 -14.51 4.28 28.26
N THR A 492 -13.60 4.40 29.23
CA THR A 492 -14.00 4.41 30.65
C THR A 492 -14.47 5.81 31.06
N ASP A 493 -15.34 5.90 32.07
CA ASP A 493 -15.79 7.19 32.61
C ASP A 493 -14.62 8.11 32.99
N LYS A 494 -13.57 7.53 33.60
CA LYS A 494 -12.36 8.27 33.98
C LYS A 494 -11.70 8.88 32.74
N PHE A 495 -11.52 8.07 31.70
CA PHE A 495 -10.90 8.51 30.45
C PHE A 495 -11.67 9.67 29.83
N VAL A 496 -12.99 9.52 29.68
CA VAL A 496 -13.83 10.57 29.08
C VAL A 496 -13.82 11.83 29.94
N ALA A 497 -13.86 11.72 31.26
CA ALA A 497 -13.76 12.88 32.17
C ALA A 497 -12.41 13.61 32.05
N SER A 498 -11.31 12.87 31.85
CA SER A 498 -9.99 13.49 31.66
C SER A 498 -9.84 14.13 30.28
N LEU A 499 -10.40 13.52 29.24
CA LEU A 499 -10.46 14.13 27.91
C LEU A 499 -11.31 15.40 27.93
N GLU A 500 -12.48 15.35 28.56
CA GLU A 500 -13.36 16.51 28.77
C GLU A 500 -12.64 17.63 29.51
N SER A 501 -11.94 17.31 30.60
CA SER A 501 -11.15 18.28 31.37
C SER A 501 -10.03 18.92 30.55
N SER A 502 -9.32 18.14 29.73
CA SER A 502 -8.28 18.65 28.83
C SER A 502 -8.86 19.58 27.75
N LEU A 503 -10.04 19.23 27.22
CA LEU A 503 -10.74 20.03 26.22
C LEU A 503 -11.48 21.23 26.80
N ALA A 504 -11.75 21.27 28.11
CA ALA A 504 -12.51 22.35 28.75
C ALA A 504 -11.87 23.73 28.55
N ASN A 505 -10.54 23.80 28.50
CA ASN A 505 -9.78 25.05 28.34
C ASN A 505 -9.52 25.43 26.88
N THR A 506 -9.98 24.63 25.92
CA THR A 506 -9.71 24.86 24.49
C THR A 506 -10.97 25.39 23.81
N SER A 507 -10.86 26.58 23.22
CA SER A 507 -12.00 27.24 22.54
C SER A 507 -12.45 26.51 21.27
N ARG A 508 -11.58 25.71 20.65
CA ARG A 508 -11.85 24.88 19.48
C ARG A 508 -11.06 23.57 19.55
N PRO A 509 -11.65 22.48 20.07
CA PRO A 509 -11.05 21.15 19.98
C PRO A 509 -10.71 20.80 18.53
N LYS A 510 -9.54 20.21 18.29
CA LYS A 510 -9.18 19.76 16.94
C LYS A 510 -9.74 18.38 16.58
N LEU A 511 -10.52 17.76 17.46
CA LEU A 511 -11.03 16.41 17.29
C LEU A 511 -11.97 16.31 16.06
N VAL A 512 -11.45 15.74 14.98
CA VAL A 512 -12.12 15.49 13.69
C VAL A 512 -12.75 14.10 13.64
N PHE A 513 -12.20 13.10 14.34
CA PHE A 513 -12.74 11.74 14.35
C PHE A 513 -12.75 11.14 15.76
N PHE A 514 -13.84 10.47 16.12
CA PHE A 514 -13.97 9.82 17.42
C PHE A 514 -14.73 8.50 17.33
N HIS A 515 -14.03 7.40 17.65
CA HIS A 515 -14.64 6.08 17.82
C HIS A 515 -15.07 5.88 19.27
N ILE A 516 -16.34 5.52 19.44
CA ILE A 516 -17.05 5.45 20.72
C ILE A 516 -17.60 4.05 20.87
N ASP A 517 -17.15 3.34 21.91
CA ASP A 517 -17.85 2.18 22.45
C ASP A 517 -18.64 2.62 23.68
N THR A 518 -19.97 2.52 23.62
CA THR A 518 -20.85 3.00 24.69
C THR A 518 -20.97 2.02 25.86
N ASP A 519 -20.54 0.78 25.70
CA ASP A 519 -20.74 -0.29 26.69
C ASP A 519 -20.12 0.01 28.06
N PRO A 520 -18.85 0.46 28.16
CA PRO A 520 -18.21 0.71 29.45
C PRO A 520 -18.62 2.04 30.12
N LEU A 521 -19.32 2.93 29.43
CA LEU A 521 -19.63 4.26 29.95
C LEU A 521 -20.85 4.22 30.87
N SER A 522 -20.77 4.81 32.07
CA SER A 522 -21.95 5.08 32.89
C SER A 522 -22.70 6.32 32.41
N SER A 523 -23.78 6.70 33.09
CA SER A 523 -24.51 7.94 32.78
C SER A 523 -23.64 9.20 32.96
N SER A 524 -22.63 9.18 33.84
CA SER A 524 -21.69 10.31 33.99
C SER A 524 -20.70 10.37 32.83
N GLY A 525 -20.15 9.22 32.40
CA GLY A 525 -19.30 9.10 31.22
C GLY A 525 -20.02 9.55 29.94
N MET A 526 -21.29 9.14 29.77
CA MET A 526 -22.12 9.60 28.65
C MET A 526 -22.32 11.13 28.66
N ARG A 527 -22.54 11.74 29.84
CA ARG A 527 -22.67 13.21 29.95
C ARG A 527 -21.39 13.92 29.51
N ALA A 528 -20.23 13.44 29.96
CA ALA A 528 -18.94 13.99 29.56
C ALA A 528 -18.69 13.82 28.05
N LEU A 529 -19.09 12.67 27.49
CA LEU A 529 -19.01 12.40 26.06
C LEU A 529 -19.86 13.40 25.24
N HIS A 530 -21.10 13.66 25.66
CA HIS A 530 -21.94 14.69 25.02
C HIS A 530 -21.30 16.08 25.04
N GLN A 531 -20.63 16.45 26.14
CA GLN A 531 -19.90 17.72 26.22
C GLN A 531 -18.71 17.79 25.25
N ILE A 532 -17.96 16.69 25.09
CA ILE A 532 -16.85 16.62 24.12
C ILE A 532 -17.35 16.76 22.68
N ILE A 533 -18.39 16.00 22.32
CA ILE A 533 -18.96 15.99 20.96
C ILE A 533 -19.59 17.34 20.63
N SER A 534 -20.36 17.93 21.57
CA SER A 534 -21.01 19.23 21.35
C SER A 534 -20.01 20.36 21.10
N LYS A 535 -18.86 20.35 21.80
CA LYS A 535 -17.76 21.32 21.58
C LYS A 535 -17.02 21.12 20.24
N SER A 536 -17.08 19.92 19.67
CA SER A 536 -16.35 19.55 18.45
C SER A 536 -17.28 19.56 17.24
N THR A 537 -17.52 20.74 16.63
CA THR A 537 -18.56 20.92 15.60
C THR A 537 -18.35 20.13 14.31
N HIS A 538 -17.10 19.79 13.98
CA HIS A 538 -16.72 19.09 12.75
C HIS A 538 -16.39 17.61 12.95
N ILE A 539 -16.66 17.08 14.14
CA ILE A 539 -16.32 15.70 14.48
C ILE A 539 -17.15 14.69 13.68
N SER A 540 -16.49 13.66 13.19
CA SER A 540 -17.07 12.46 12.60
C SER A 540 -17.05 11.34 13.62
N LEU A 541 -18.18 10.67 13.82
CA LEU A 541 -18.36 9.66 14.85
C LEU A 541 -18.36 8.25 14.25
N SER A 542 -17.67 7.34 14.92
CA SER A 542 -17.83 5.90 14.74
C SER A 542 -18.42 5.34 16.02
N VAL A 543 -19.69 4.94 15.99
CA VAL A 543 -20.41 4.44 17.17
C VAL A 543 -20.43 2.92 17.11
N GLN A 544 -19.91 2.29 18.16
CA GLN A 544 -20.01 0.86 18.41
C GLN A 544 -20.79 0.63 19.71
N CYS A 545 -21.75 -0.29 19.71
CA CYS A 545 -22.41 -0.72 20.93
C CYS A 545 -22.65 -2.23 20.87
N LYS A 546 -22.32 -2.93 21.96
CA LYS A 546 -22.58 -4.36 22.08
C LYS A 546 -23.56 -4.65 23.20
N GLY A 547 -24.25 -5.77 23.04
CA GLY A 547 -25.31 -6.15 23.95
C GLY A 547 -26.52 -5.21 23.88
N MET A 548 -26.94 -4.81 22.68
CA MET A 548 -28.13 -3.98 22.45
C MET A 548 -29.45 -4.58 23.00
N HIS A 549 -29.47 -5.88 23.32
CA HIS A 549 -30.56 -6.52 24.08
C HIS A 549 -30.75 -5.95 25.49
N ASP A 550 -29.69 -5.39 26.09
CA ASP A 550 -29.79 -4.71 27.37
C ASP A 550 -30.47 -3.34 27.19
N LEU A 551 -31.60 -3.13 27.85
CA LEU A 551 -32.43 -1.93 27.71
C LEU A 551 -31.63 -0.65 28.02
N TYR A 552 -30.74 -0.71 29.01
CA TYR A 552 -29.95 0.42 29.46
C TYR A 552 -28.85 0.78 28.45
N ARG A 553 -28.12 -0.21 27.92
CA ARG A 553 -27.12 -0.01 26.86
C ARG A 553 -27.74 0.52 25.57
N SER A 554 -28.82 -0.11 25.12
CA SER A 554 -29.54 0.33 23.93
C SER A 554 -30.13 1.73 24.10
N SER A 555 -30.61 2.11 25.29
CA SER A 555 -31.05 3.49 25.54
C SER A 555 -29.92 4.50 25.34
N LYS A 556 -28.72 4.24 25.87
CA LYS A 556 -27.56 5.13 25.68
C LYS A 556 -27.12 5.24 24.24
N ALA A 557 -27.07 4.11 23.53
CA ALA A 557 -26.72 4.10 22.11
C ALA A 557 -27.74 4.90 21.30
N ILE A 558 -29.03 4.70 21.56
CA ILE A 558 -30.12 5.43 20.90
C ILE A 558 -30.07 6.93 21.23
N ASP A 559 -29.84 7.31 22.49
CA ASP A 559 -29.69 8.70 22.90
C ASP A 559 -28.53 9.37 22.15
N LEU A 560 -27.39 8.68 22.02
CA LEU A 560 -26.22 9.17 21.28
C LEU A 560 -26.50 9.29 19.77
N ILE A 561 -27.14 8.27 19.19
CA ILE A 561 -27.49 8.23 17.76
C ILE A 561 -28.48 9.34 17.42
N SER A 562 -29.51 9.54 18.24
CA SER A 562 -30.50 10.61 18.05
C SER A 562 -29.88 12.00 18.13
N ALA A 563 -28.97 12.22 19.09
CA ALA A 563 -28.37 13.52 19.32
C ALA A 563 -27.38 13.94 18.23
N TYR A 564 -26.68 12.98 17.59
CA TYR A 564 -25.56 13.26 16.69
C TYR A 564 -25.65 12.56 15.32
N SER A 565 -26.86 12.22 14.89
CA SER A 565 -27.12 11.43 13.69
C SER A 565 -26.41 11.94 12.41
N SER A 566 -26.34 13.27 12.22
CA SER A 566 -25.66 13.91 11.09
C SER A 566 -24.13 13.74 11.07
N ARG A 567 -23.53 13.41 12.21
CA ARG A 567 -22.07 13.27 12.41
C ARG A 567 -21.61 11.82 12.38
N ILE A 568 -22.53 10.85 12.45
CA ILE A 568 -22.21 9.43 12.44
C ILE A 568 -21.79 9.01 11.03
N ARG A 569 -20.58 8.45 10.93
CA ARG A 569 -19.99 7.89 9.70
C ARG A 569 -19.95 6.36 9.74
N HIS A 570 -19.74 5.78 10.92
CA HIS A 570 -19.73 4.34 11.11
C HIS A 570 -20.67 3.99 12.26
N LEU A 571 -21.52 2.99 12.06
CA LEU A 571 -22.46 2.50 13.06
C LEU A 571 -22.34 0.98 13.14
N ALA A 572 -21.89 0.47 14.28
CA ALA A 572 -21.73 -0.94 14.57
C ALA A 572 -22.57 -1.34 15.78
N LEU A 573 -23.63 -2.11 15.58
CA LEU A 573 -24.57 -2.51 16.62
C LEU A 573 -24.61 -4.02 16.74
N ASP A 574 -24.38 -4.51 17.95
CA ASP A 574 -24.36 -5.93 18.28
C ASP A 574 -25.36 -6.19 19.42
N GLY A 575 -26.29 -7.12 19.23
CA GLY A 575 -27.13 -7.60 20.32
C GLY A 575 -28.01 -8.77 19.95
N ARG A 576 -28.28 -9.63 20.95
CA ARG A 576 -29.33 -10.66 20.89
C ARG A 576 -30.71 -10.01 20.79
N ASP A 577 -31.74 -10.82 20.53
CA ASP A 577 -33.14 -10.36 20.49
C ASP A 577 -33.28 -9.11 19.61
N SER A 578 -32.85 -9.26 18.36
CA SER A 578 -32.76 -8.20 17.37
C SER A 578 -34.05 -7.41 17.20
N LYS A 579 -35.20 -8.08 17.35
CA LYS A 579 -36.51 -7.45 17.28
C LYS A 579 -36.63 -6.25 18.23
N THR A 580 -36.37 -6.44 19.52
CA THR A 580 -36.62 -5.41 20.54
C THR A 580 -35.74 -4.17 20.34
N TRP A 581 -34.47 -4.35 20.00
CA TRP A 581 -33.57 -3.21 19.84
C TRP A 581 -33.61 -2.58 18.45
N MET A 582 -33.92 -3.34 17.39
CA MET A 582 -34.16 -2.80 16.05
C MET A 582 -35.43 -1.95 16.02
N GLU A 583 -36.54 -2.39 16.62
CA GLU A 583 -37.77 -1.59 16.71
C GLU A 583 -37.51 -0.21 17.35
N ARG A 584 -36.67 -0.16 18.39
CA ARG A 584 -36.29 1.11 19.04
C ARG A 584 -35.34 1.95 18.19
N LEU A 585 -34.43 1.32 17.45
CA LEU A 585 -33.55 2.01 16.52
C LEU A 585 -34.34 2.61 15.35
N GLU A 586 -35.30 1.87 14.80
CA GLU A 586 -36.22 2.29 13.74
C GLU A 586 -37.02 3.53 14.15
N LEU A 587 -37.49 3.60 15.40
CA LEU A 587 -38.19 4.79 15.91
C LEU A 587 -37.32 6.06 15.88
N VAL A 588 -36.02 5.93 16.15
CA VAL A 588 -35.09 7.07 16.22
C VAL A 588 -34.47 7.40 14.88
N VAL A 589 -34.29 6.38 14.05
CA VAL A 589 -33.64 6.50 12.75
C VAL A 589 -34.54 5.87 11.68
N PRO A 590 -35.75 6.38 11.44
CA PRO A 590 -36.73 5.70 10.58
C PRO A 590 -36.30 5.59 9.12
N GLU A 591 -35.39 6.46 8.66
CA GLU A 591 -34.98 6.54 7.27
C GLU A 591 -33.49 6.87 7.14
N ARG A 592 -32.91 6.55 5.98
CA ARG A 592 -31.53 6.93 5.57
C ARG A 592 -31.21 8.40 5.82
N LYS A 593 -32.16 9.30 5.57
CA LYS A 593 -32.02 10.76 5.73
C LYS A 593 -31.71 11.19 7.18
N SER A 594 -32.02 10.33 8.15
CA SER A 594 -31.72 10.56 9.55
C SER A 594 -30.23 10.40 9.85
N LEU A 595 -29.48 9.60 9.08
CA LEU A 595 -28.02 9.41 9.19
C LEU A 595 -27.27 9.86 7.93
N PRO A 596 -27.44 11.09 7.45
CA PRO A 596 -26.99 11.51 6.11
C PRO A 596 -25.48 11.32 5.86
N GLY A 597 -24.70 11.24 6.93
CA GLY A 597 -23.26 11.03 6.89
C GLY A 597 -22.78 9.59 6.89
N LEU A 598 -23.65 8.60 7.14
CA LEU A 598 -23.27 7.19 7.31
C LEU A 598 -22.56 6.65 6.07
N ARG A 599 -21.45 5.94 6.29
CA ARG A 599 -20.66 5.23 5.28
C ARG A 599 -20.54 3.75 5.59
N SER A 600 -20.51 3.40 6.88
CA SER A 600 -20.38 2.02 7.34
C SER A 600 -21.53 1.65 8.26
N LEU A 601 -22.22 0.56 7.94
CA LEU A 601 -23.30 -0.01 8.74
C LEU A 601 -22.96 -1.48 9.04
N CYS A 602 -22.71 -1.78 10.30
CA CYS A 602 -22.49 -3.13 10.80
C CYS A 602 -23.59 -3.48 11.80
N LEU A 603 -24.34 -4.53 11.50
CA LEU A 603 -25.34 -5.10 12.38
C LEU A 603 -24.93 -6.53 12.66
N SER A 604 -24.88 -6.92 13.93
CA SER A 604 -24.58 -8.29 14.30
C SER A 604 -25.52 -8.82 15.38
N SER A 605 -25.80 -10.10 15.33
CA SER A 605 -26.36 -10.86 16.45
C SER A 605 -25.47 -12.05 16.75
N PRO A 606 -25.03 -12.26 18.00
CA PRO A 606 -24.16 -13.38 18.36
C PRO A 606 -24.92 -14.71 18.39
N ARG A 607 -26.22 -14.70 18.12
CA ARG A 607 -27.07 -15.88 17.96
C ARG A 607 -27.80 -15.79 16.65
N ALA A 608 -28.17 -16.96 16.15
CA ALA A 608 -28.97 -17.18 14.95
C ALA A 608 -30.40 -16.60 15.10
N ASP A 609 -30.51 -15.28 15.20
CA ASP A 609 -31.76 -14.55 15.38
C ASP A 609 -32.38 -14.24 14.01
N SER A 610 -33.69 -14.44 13.89
CA SER A 610 -34.46 -13.98 12.73
C SER A 610 -34.79 -12.49 12.88
N LEU A 611 -34.62 -11.71 11.82
CA LEU A 611 -35.07 -10.32 11.79
C LEU A 611 -36.58 -10.25 11.50
N ALA A 612 -37.25 -9.24 12.07
CA ALA A 612 -38.62 -8.92 11.70
C ALA A 612 -38.68 -8.35 10.27
N HIS A 613 -39.83 -8.48 9.61
CA HIS A 613 -40.01 -8.00 8.23
C HIS A 613 -39.78 -6.49 8.12
N GLU A 614 -40.22 -5.75 9.13
CA GLU A 614 -40.05 -4.31 9.29
C GLU A 614 -38.57 -3.94 9.35
N SER A 615 -37.77 -4.67 10.12
CA SER A 615 -36.32 -4.47 10.21
C SER A 615 -35.59 -4.76 8.90
N ILE A 616 -36.04 -5.75 8.13
CA ILE A 616 -35.51 -6.02 6.78
C ILE A 616 -35.86 -4.88 5.81
N GLN A 617 -37.06 -4.33 5.90
CA GLN A 617 -37.46 -3.16 5.12
C GLN A 617 -36.62 -1.94 5.51
N TRP A 618 -36.39 -1.72 6.81
CA TRP A 618 -35.52 -0.66 7.32
C TRP A 618 -34.06 -0.78 6.84
N ILE A 619 -33.47 -1.98 6.91
CA ILE A 619 -32.12 -2.24 6.37
C ILE A 619 -32.10 -1.92 4.87
N SER A 620 -33.15 -2.33 4.15
CA SER A 620 -33.24 -2.06 2.71
C SER A 620 -33.31 -0.57 2.42
N ASP A 621 -34.09 0.19 3.19
CA ASP A 621 -34.20 1.64 3.08
C ASP A 621 -32.88 2.34 3.43
N MET A 622 -32.14 1.82 4.41
CA MET A 622 -30.80 2.29 4.78
C MET A 622 -29.73 2.06 3.71
N LEU A 623 -29.87 1.01 2.92
CA LEU A 623 -28.93 0.68 1.85
C LEU A 623 -29.31 1.31 0.51
N SER A 624 -30.61 1.54 0.30
CA SER A 624 -31.11 2.19 -0.91
C SER A 624 -30.51 3.59 -1.04
N CYS A 625 -29.50 3.72 -1.89
CA CYS A 625 -28.97 5.02 -2.25
C CYS A 625 -30.00 5.71 -3.13
N PHE A 626 -30.35 6.96 -2.81
CA PHE A 626 -31.04 7.82 -3.75
C PHE A 626 -30.06 8.10 -4.91
N SER A 627 -30.04 7.26 -5.94
CA SER A 627 -29.38 7.53 -7.24
C SER A 627 -30.06 8.68 -8.01
N GLY A 628 -30.99 9.39 -7.37
CA GLY A 628 -31.71 10.52 -7.91
C GLY A 628 -30.76 11.67 -8.25
N LYS A 629 -30.62 11.92 -9.56
CA LYS A 629 -29.99 13.10 -10.17
C LYS A 629 -30.08 14.32 -9.25
N ARG A 630 -28.92 14.89 -8.91
CA ARG A 630 -28.74 16.08 -8.07
C ARG A 630 -29.80 17.16 -8.37
N SER A 631 -30.89 17.17 -7.63
CA SER A 631 -31.78 18.33 -7.56
C SER A 631 -31.05 19.37 -6.71
N SER A 632 -30.67 20.49 -7.32
CA SER A 632 -29.93 21.58 -6.69
C SER A 632 -30.57 21.98 -5.35
N GLY A 633 -29.87 21.73 -4.23
CA GLY A 633 -30.26 22.22 -2.89
C GLY A 633 -30.65 21.16 -1.85
N LYS A 634 -30.70 19.86 -2.19
CA LYS A 634 -30.95 18.80 -1.18
C LYS A 634 -29.65 18.33 -0.53
N MET A 635 -29.72 18.04 0.77
CA MET A 635 -28.63 17.49 1.59
C MET A 635 -28.03 16.25 0.91
N GLU A 636 -26.70 16.25 0.68
CA GLU A 636 -26.01 15.14 0.02
C GLU A 636 -25.94 13.93 0.97
N ILE A 637 -26.77 12.92 0.71
CA ILE A 637 -26.72 11.64 1.40
C ILE A 637 -25.53 10.88 0.82
N LYS A 638 -24.56 10.53 1.67
CA LYS A 638 -23.41 9.72 1.24
C LYS A 638 -23.85 8.27 1.02
N ALA A 639 -23.29 7.63 0.00
CA ALA A 639 -23.48 6.20 -0.21
C ALA A 639 -22.84 5.40 0.94
N VAL A 640 -23.41 4.23 1.23
CA VAL A 640 -22.84 3.25 2.16
C VAL A 640 -21.74 2.51 1.42
N THR A 641 -20.51 2.66 1.91
CA THR A 641 -19.32 1.99 1.37
C THR A 641 -19.02 0.69 2.09
N GLU A 642 -19.51 0.50 3.32
CA GLU A 642 -19.31 -0.73 4.07
C GLU A 642 -20.64 -1.22 4.65
N PHE A 643 -21.01 -2.46 4.38
CA PHE A 643 -22.20 -3.09 4.95
C PHE A 643 -21.87 -4.47 5.51
N GLN A 644 -22.21 -4.69 6.78
CA GLN A 644 -22.00 -5.95 7.46
C GLN A 644 -23.29 -6.38 8.15
N LEU A 645 -23.73 -7.61 7.90
CA LEU A 645 -24.90 -8.22 8.52
C LEU A 645 -24.51 -9.60 9.00
N GLU A 646 -24.18 -9.72 10.29
CA GLU A 646 -23.52 -10.90 10.84
C GLU A 646 -24.41 -11.66 11.83
N GLY A 647 -24.39 -13.00 11.75
CA GLY A 647 -25.10 -13.87 12.69
C GLY A 647 -26.63 -13.97 12.52
N PHE A 648 -27.23 -13.21 11.60
CA PHE A 648 -28.67 -13.24 11.34
C PHE A 648 -29.12 -14.42 10.47
N GLN A 649 -30.35 -14.91 10.71
CA GLN A 649 -30.99 -15.95 9.91
C GLN A 649 -32.17 -15.36 9.13
N LEU A 650 -32.03 -15.25 7.82
CA LEU A 650 -33.04 -14.62 6.96
C LEU A 650 -33.71 -15.64 6.05
N ALA A 651 -35.01 -15.46 5.80
CA ALA A 651 -35.70 -16.19 4.77
C ALA A 651 -35.13 -15.83 3.38
N PRO A 652 -35.20 -16.74 2.38
CA PRO A 652 -34.69 -16.45 1.04
C PRO A 652 -35.27 -15.17 0.40
N VAL A 653 -36.54 -14.85 0.69
CA VAL A 653 -37.19 -13.63 0.19
C VAL A 653 -36.59 -12.36 0.79
N GLU A 654 -36.16 -12.42 2.06
CA GLU A 654 -35.56 -11.30 2.78
C GLU A 654 -34.15 -11.03 2.27
N TRP A 655 -33.36 -12.09 2.05
CA TRP A 655 -32.07 -11.98 1.37
C TRP A 655 -32.20 -11.32 0.00
N ASN A 656 -33.17 -11.76 -0.80
CA ASN A 656 -33.40 -11.18 -2.13
C ASN A 656 -33.74 -9.68 -2.03
N ARG A 657 -34.48 -9.26 -1.00
CA ARG A 657 -34.79 -7.85 -0.77
C ARG A 657 -33.52 -7.05 -0.49
N ILE A 658 -32.68 -7.49 0.45
CA ILE A 658 -31.42 -6.81 0.78
C ILE A 658 -30.50 -6.75 -0.44
N LEU A 659 -30.28 -7.88 -1.12
CA LEU A 659 -29.44 -7.93 -2.31
C LEU A 659 -29.97 -7.04 -3.45
N SER A 660 -31.29 -6.85 -3.53
CA SER A 660 -31.91 -6.03 -4.57
C SER A 660 -31.63 -4.52 -4.44
N VAL A 661 -31.23 -4.06 -3.26
CA VAL A 661 -30.95 -2.64 -2.99
C VAL A 661 -29.46 -2.31 -2.87
N LEU A 662 -28.58 -3.31 -2.83
CA LEU A 662 -27.13 -3.09 -2.75
C LEU A 662 -26.60 -2.42 -4.03
N ASP A 663 -25.86 -1.33 -3.84
CA ASP A 663 -25.16 -0.63 -4.90
C ASP A 663 -23.67 -1.01 -4.90
N PHE A 664 -23.31 -1.98 -5.75
CA PHE A 664 -21.93 -2.45 -5.88
C PHE A 664 -20.98 -1.45 -6.54
N THR A 665 -21.48 -0.31 -7.03
CA THR A 665 -20.65 0.79 -7.57
C THR A 665 -20.11 1.72 -6.49
N THR A 666 -20.66 1.64 -5.28
CA THR A 666 -20.19 2.42 -4.12
C THR A 666 -19.77 1.56 -2.94
N LEU A 667 -20.22 0.31 -2.89
CA LEU A 667 -19.90 -0.62 -1.81
C LEU A 667 -18.47 -1.13 -1.97
N GLU A 668 -17.64 -0.92 -0.95
CA GLU A 668 -16.24 -1.35 -0.85
C GLU A 668 -16.14 -2.63 -0.01
N ILE A 669 -16.94 -2.74 1.07
CA ILE A 669 -16.92 -3.91 1.98
C ILE A 669 -18.34 -4.45 2.15
N LEU A 670 -18.49 -5.76 1.97
CA LEU A 670 -19.71 -6.52 2.22
C LEU A 670 -19.41 -7.73 3.13
N SER A 671 -20.11 -7.86 4.25
CA SER A 671 -19.98 -9.02 5.15
C SER A 671 -21.34 -9.64 5.45
N PHE A 672 -21.46 -10.95 5.26
CA PHE A 672 -22.59 -11.77 5.69
C PHE A 672 -22.13 -12.92 6.60
N GLN A 673 -21.11 -12.69 7.43
CA GLN A 673 -20.53 -13.73 8.28
C GLN A 673 -21.56 -14.37 9.23
N ASP A 674 -21.41 -15.67 9.49
CA ASP A 674 -22.25 -16.45 10.42
C ASP A 674 -23.76 -16.41 10.11
N THR A 675 -24.13 -16.16 8.86
CA THR A 675 -25.54 -16.15 8.42
C THR A 675 -25.95 -17.43 7.69
N ASN A 676 -27.24 -17.55 7.34
CA ASN A 676 -27.75 -18.59 6.43
C ASN A 676 -27.71 -18.20 4.94
N PHE A 677 -26.78 -17.32 4.54
CA PHE A 677 -26.58 -16.94 3.15
C PHE A 677 -26.20 -18.17 2.29
N SER A 678 -27.08 -18.56 1.40
CA SER A 678 -26.95 -19.76 0.57
C SER A 678 -26.23 -19.48 -0.76
N LYS A 679 -25.86 -20.58 -1.42
CA LYS A 679 -25.31 -20.57 -2.79
C LYS A 679 -26.22 -19.80 -3.77
N SER A 680 -27.53 -20.00 -3.67
CA SER A 680 -28.47 -19.33 -4.59
C SER A 680 -28.45 -17.80 -4.47
N GLN A 681 -28.12 -17.27 -3.28
CA GLN A 681 -27.99 -15.84 -3.06
C GLN A 681 -26.61 -15.34 -3.48
N PHE A 682 -25.55 -16.14 -3.29
CA PHE A 682 -24.24 -15.85 -3.87
C PHE A 682 -24.30 -15.76 -5.40
N ASP A 683 -25.01 -16.69 -6.04
CA ASP A 683 -25.20 -16.71 -7.50
C ASP A 683 -25.89 -15.42 -7.99
N ARG A 684 -26.83 -14.89 -7.20
CA ARG A 684 -27.48 -13.60 -7.50
C ARG A 684 -26.54 -12.41 -7.36
N VAL A 685 -25.65 -12.42 -6.37
CA VAL A 685 -24.60 -11.39 -6.23
C VAL A 685 -23.71 -11.39 -7.47
N VAL A 686 -23.23 -12.57 -7.89
CA VAL A 686 -22.40 -12.72 -9.09
C VAL A 686 -23.13 -12.21 -10.33
N VAL A 687 -24.39 -12.63 -10.56
CA VAL A 687 -25.19 -12.18 -11.70
C VAL A 687 -25.36 -10.67 -11.69
N ARG A 688 -25.76 -10.08 -10.56
CA ARG A 688 -25.96 -8.64 -10.45
C ARG A 688 -24.66 -7.85 -10.67
N MET A 689 -23.53 -8.35 -10.17
CA MET A 689 -22.21 -7.76 -10.44
C MET A 689 -21.86 -7.84 -11.92
N THR A 690 -22.13 -8.96 -12.59
CA THR A 690 -21.89 -9.09 -14.04
C THR A 690 -22.81 -8.21 -14.91
N GLU A 691 -24.00 -7.88 -14.42
CA GLU A 691 -24.97 -7.00 -15.10
C GLU A 691 -24.62 -5.52 -14.99
N ILE A 692 -23.85 -5.11 -13.97
CA ILE A 692 -23.43 -3.73 -13.78
C ILE A 692 -22.38 -3.38 -14.84
N GLN A 693 -22.75 -2.49 -15.75
CA GLN A 693 -21.85 -1.98 -16.80
C GLN A 693 -20.82 -0.95 -16.29
N GLU A 694 -21.02 -0.48 -15.05
CA GLU A 694 -20.15 0.49 -14.38
C GLU A 694 -19.03 -0.20 -13.59
N THR A 695 -18.09 0.59 -13.06
CA THR A 695 -17.00 0.06 -12.24
C THR A 695 -17.52 -0.37 -10.87
N ILE A 696 -17.35 -1.65 -10.57
CA ILE A 696 -17.63 -2.21 -9.25
C ILE A 696 -16.51 -1.79 -8.30
N THR A 697 -16.86 -1.27 -7.12
CA THR A 697 -15.92 -0.83 -6.08
C THR A 697 -15.70 -1.85 -4.97
N LEU A 698 -16.38 -3.00 -5.05
CA LEU A 698 -16.33 -4.01 -3.99
C LEU A 698 -14.92 -4.59 -3.89
N ASP A 699 -14.24 -4.25 -2.80
CA ASP A 699 -12.88 -4.72 -2.49
C ASP A 699 -12.93 -5.98 -1.60
N GLU A 700 -13.87 -6.01 -0.65
CA GLU A 700 -13.96 -7.07 0.34
C GLU A 700 -15.35 -7.71 0.47
N LEU A 701 -15.42 -9.04 0.35
CA LEU A 701 -16.62 -9.86 0.52
C LEU A 701 -16.40 -10.97 1.55
N TYR A 702 -16.98 -10.82 2.74
CA TYR A 702 -16.84 -11.78 3.84
C TYR A 702 -18.07 -12.67 3.97
N LEU A 703 -17.89 -13.98 3.79
CA LEU A 703 -18.93 -15.00 3.99
C LEU A 703 -18.43 -16.11 4.94
N GLY A 704 -17.55 -15.76 5.88
CA GLY A 704 -17.05 -16.69 6.89
C GLY A 704 -18.17 -17.21 7.78
N GLY A 705 -18.11 -18.48 8.19
CA GLY A 705 -19.15 -19.11 9.03
C GLY A 705 -20.52 -19.29 8.35
N THR A 706 -20.68 -18.78 7.13
CA THR A 706 -21.86 -18.99 6.30
C THR A 706 -21.86 -20.42 5.76
N ARG A 707 -22.95 -21.15 5.96
CA ARG A 707 -23.05 -22.54 5.53
C ARG A 707 -23.62 -22.65 4.13
N PHE A 708 -22.76 -22.85 3.13
CA PHE A 708 -23.17 -23.38 1.84
C PHE A 708 -23.53 -24.86 1.97
N LEU A 709 -24.70 -25.16 2.50
CA LEU A 709 -25.17 -26.55 2.58
C LEU A 709 -25.52 -27.03 1.17
N PRO A 710 -24.88 -28.08 0.66
CA PRO A 710 -25.44 -28.82 -0.46
C PRO A 710 -26.81 -29.35 -0.03
N THR A 711 -27.81 -29.24 -0.89
CA THR A 711 -29.09 -29.91 -0.66
C THR A 711 -28.87 -31.41 -0.77
N PHE A 712 -28.55 -32.05 0.36
CA PHE A 712 -28.34 -33.49 0.42
C PHE A 712 -29.68 -34.20 0.53
N ASN A 713 -29.92 -35.18 -0.36
CA ASN A 713 -31.00 -36.12 -0.15
C ASN A 713 -30.55 -37.09 0.97
N PRO A 714 -31.27 -37.17 2.11
CA PRO A 714 -30.85 -38.00 3.25
C PRO A 714 -30.82 -39.50 2.93
N LYS A 715 -31.37 -39.93 1.79
CA LYS A 715 -31.32 -41.32 1.31
C LYS A 715 -30.08 -41.66 0.49
N GLU A 716 -29.25 -40.68 0.14
CA GLU A 716 -28.06 -40.92 -0.69
C GLU A 716 -26.83 -41.37 0.13
N PRO A 717 -26.00 -42.26 -0.42
CA PRO A 717 -24.86 -42.82 0.29
C PRO A 717 -23.75 -41.77 0.51
N PRO A 718 -22.94 -41.87 1.59
CA PRO A 718 -21.93 -40.86 1.95
C PRO A 718 -20.93 -40.46 0.86
N GLN A 719 -20.67 -41.36 -0.10
CA GLN A 719 -19.77 -41.10 -1.23
C GLN A 719 -20.32 -40.06 -2.21
N THR A 720 -21.64 -39.90 -2.35
CA THR A 720 -22.23 -38.84 -3.20
C THR A 720 -22.13 -37.47 -2.55
N HIS A 721 -22.09 -37.40 -1.22
CA HIS A 721 -21.88 -36.15 -0.48
C HIS A 721 -20.50 -35.56 -0.76
N HIS A 722 -19.45 -36.38 -0.80
CA HIS A 722 -18.08 -35.91 -1.11
C HIS A 722 -17.97 -35.35 -2.54
N ARG A 723 -18.57 -36.02 -3.54
CA ARG A 723 -18.59 -35.50 -4.92
C ARG A 723 -19.38 -34.18 -5.04
N SER A 724 -20.43 -34.02 -4.25
CA SER A 724 -21.22 -32.79 -4.21
C SER A 724 -20.44 -31.62 -3.61
N ILE A 725 -19.60 -31.88 -2.59
CA ILE A 725 -18.70 -30.87 -2.01
C ILE A 725 -17.63 -30.43 -3.02
N GLU A 726 -16.97 -31.35 -3.72
CA GLU A 726 -15.99 -30.99 -4.76
C GLU A 726 -16.62 -30.18 -5.90
N THR A 727 -17.84 -30.54 -6.30
CA THR A 727 -18.58 -29.82 -7.35
C THR A 727 -18.93 -28.41 -6.90
N LEU A 728 -19.38 -28.26 -5.65
CA LEU A 728 -19.64 -26.96 -5.04
C LEU A 728 -18.36 -26.12 -4.96
N GLN A 729 -17.22 -26.72 -4.60
CA GLN A 729 -15.94 -26.02 -4.54
C GLN A 729 -15.51 -25.51 -5.92
N ARG A 730 -15.56 -26.35 -6.96
CA ARG A 730 -15.23 -25.90 -8.33
C ARG A 730 -16.16 -24.80 -8.83
N ASP A 731 -17.44 -24.87 -8.51
CA ASP A 731 -18.40 -23.81 -8.88
C ASP A 731 -18.10 -22.49 -8.15
N LEU A 732 -17.74 -22.55 -6.86
CA LEU A 732 -17.31 -21.37 -6.10
C LEU A 732 -15.99 -20.80 -6.60
N GLU A 733 -15.03 -21.64 -7.00
CA GLU A 733 -13.78 -21.22 -7.64
C GLU A 733 -14.03 -20.57 -9.00
N THR A 734 -14.92 -21.13 -9.82
CA THR A 734 -15.29 -20.53 -11.11
C THR A 734 -15.94 -19.15 -10.92
N LYS A 735 -16.85 -19.03 -9.94
CA LYS A 735 -17.51 -17.76 -9.61
C LYS A 735 -16.56 -16.74 -9.01
N ARG A 736 -15.58 -17.20 -8.24
CA ARG A 736 -14.49 -16.35 -7.76
C ARG A 736 -13.77 -15.71 -8.92
N ASP A 737 -13.45 -16.48 -9.95
CA ASP A 737 -12.72 -15.99 -11.10
C ASP A 737 -13.56 -14.97 -11.89
N ILE A 738 -14.87 -15.24 -12.06
CA ILE A 738 -15.83 -14.26 -12.63
C ILE A 738 -15.87 -12.96 -11.81
N LEU A 739 -15.94 -13.06 -10.48
CA LEU A 739 -15.94 -11.88 -9.61
C LEU A 739 -14.64 -11.09 -9.69
N GLN A 740 -13.49 -11.75 -9.81
CA GLN A 740 -12.20 -11.10 -10.01
C GLN A 740 -12.10 -10.41 -11.38
N GLU A 741 -12.76 -10.94 -12.41
CA GLU A 741 -12.88 -10.26 -13.70
C GLU A 741 -13.75 -9.00 -13.61
N CYS A 742 -14.88 -9.06 -12.91
CA CYS A 742 -15.79 -7.92 -12.75
C CYS A 742 -15.27 -6.85 -11.77
N ALA A 743 -14.53 -7.26 -10.74
CA ALA A 743 -13.94 -6.41 -9.72
C ALA A 743 -12.47 -6.80 -9.50
N PRO A 744 -11.52 -6.30 -10.32
CA PRO A 744 -10.11 -6.68 -10.25
C PRO A 744 -9.41 -6.35 -8.92
N GLY A 745 -10.01 -5.46 -8.12
CA GLY A 745 -9.58 -5.15 -6.75
C GLY A 745 -10.07 -6.15 -5.69
N ALA A 746 -11.14 -6.89 -5.98
CA ALA A 746 -11.79 -7.81 -5.05
C ALA A 746 -10.93 -9.05 -4.79
N ARG A 747 -10.59 -9.32 -3.52
CA ARG A 747 -9.70 -10.45 -3.14
C ARG A 747 -10.39 -11.60 -2.45
N LEU A 748 -11.13 -12.42 -3.20
CA LEU A 748 -11.76 -13.64 -2.69
C LEU A 748 -10.77 -14.74 -2.25
N LYS A 749 -10.79 -15.10 -0.96
CA LYS A 749 -10.04 -16.22 -0.37
C LYS A 749 -11.01 -17.31 0.11
N LEU A 750 -10.97 -18.48 -0.53
CA LEU A 750 -11.67 -19.65 -0.03
C LEU A 750 -10.84 -20.27 1.10
N THR A 751 -11.38 -20.28 2.31
CA THR A 751 -10.78 -20.93 3.49
C THR A 751 -11.53 -22.22 3.79
N HIS A 752 -10.81 -23.34 3.74
CA HIS A 752 -11.34 -24.64 4.13
C HIS A 752 -11.15 -24.81 5.63
N ASP A 753 -12.25 -24.85 6.40
CA ASP A 753 -12.17 -25.33 7.79
C ASP A 753 -12.37 -26.84 7.79
N SER A 754 -11.64 -27.54 8.64
CA SER A 754 -11.56 -29.00 8.78
C SER A 754 -12.89 -29.72 9.10
N SER A 755 -13.99 -28.97 9.19
CA SER A 755 -15.30 -29.38 9.71
C SER A 755 -16.39 -29.61 8.65
N GLN A 756 -16.06 -29.87 7.38
CA GLN A 756 -16.98 -30.00 6.22
C GLN A 756 -17.62 -28.69 5.73
N PHE A 757 -17.04 -27.53 6.05
CA PHE A 757 -17.57 -26.22 5.65
C PHE A 757 -16.58 -25.46 4.77
N ILE A 758 -17.10 -24.84 3.70
CA ILE A 758 -16.36 -23.90 2.85
C ILE A 758 -16.68 -22.49 3.39
N SER A 759 -15.69 -21.84 3.99
CA SER A 759 -15.78 -20.45 4.44
C SER A 759 -15.12 -19.55 3.39
N ILE A 760 -15.75 -18.44 3.00
CA ILE A 760 -15.16 -17.46 2.09
C ILE A 760 -14.72 -16.26 2.91
N ALA A 761 -13.42 -16.03 3.04
CA ALA A 761 -12.84 -14.83 3.63
C ALA A 761 -12.27 -13.95 2.52
N VAL A 762 -12.19 -12.64 2.70
CA VAL A 762 -11.46 -11.75 1.79
C VAL A 762 -10.44 -10.97 2.63
N GLY A 763 -9.19 -10.87 2.18
CA GLY A 763 -8.19 -10.12 2.95
C GLY A 763 -6.86 -9.91 2.25
N ASN A 764 -6.23 -8.77 2.56
CA ASN A 764 -4.87 -8.41 2.17
C ASN A 764 -3.83 -9.04 3.11
N SER A 765 -3.47 -10.32 2.93
CA SER A 765 -2.13 -10.80 3.30
C SER A 765 -1.67 -11.97 2.40
N MET A 766 -0.53 -11.77 1.73
CA MET A 766 0.34 -12.86 1.29
C MET A 766 1.19 -13.24 2.50
N GLU A 767 0.61 -14.11 3.33
CA GLU A 767 1.24 -15.08 4.24
C GLU A 767 0.12 -15.85 4.94
#